data_AF-A0A812RX59-F1
#
_entry.id   AF-A0A812RX59-F1
#
_cell.length_a   1.000
_cell.length_b   1.000
_cell.length_c   1.000
_cell.angle_alpha   90.00
_cell.angle_beta   90.00
_cell.angle_gamma   90.00
#
_symmetry.space_group_name_H-M   'P 1'
#
loop_
_entity.id
_entity.type
_entity.pdbx_description
1 polymer ?
#
loop_
_entity_poly.entity_id
_entity_poly.type
_entity_poly.pdbx_seq_one_letter_code
_entity_poly.pdbx_strand_id
1 'polypeptide(L)'
;MGELNMLAVGAYLARMALTRQEMLRATQARHVLWRFGKTLRAGPFAKSQYQLSEEVTQVRQFWSHSWHGNVWAKICLLFVVSNGMPALLISSFLTMSVPVLFLHFATPEDAPDACFMWGAQQCIGSLICGLTFLLWQPRKKIFLDKICIDQSNQSLKMEGLLNVCAVVKHSKSMLVCWDTTYIQRLWCVLEMAAALKAHGRAARLIIRPVSWAPVVIVSFVGVSILMAVYTPLQDCYSFDGSVTIESMFTILLVVFLPLFAVSLHLASGALRAHFRAVDTMREQLRNFSLDFPMCYCCTLNHIDPKTGEPLPCDRLAIGECIRSWFGSAAEFETLVQEQVADVLSERLTKYPFPYSWVVASTAPMVWSHLSTVKTYDKKGSKVHQSLGHFLTRITVIVLSGNWFLLMRMYYLLCIWLAAIPVAVLWWARVVPVFKRKQHLRWQEFLVNMACSLCLAGICVLFGVVDGLTILYLPNWGWIAFGSLNLAVCGLTYFGPGARCCKPSCALASDTSPGARYLASGVLTSDNEMWVWNGQDADGSREYPSTEPRGFLHTCVFTSSGKAFIFGGYDGTGGASDGLEEPVPREDGVDGVESDPVLDMGEFDRQMLAVGVHLARMALTRKEMLRATQARHVLWRFGKTLRAGPFAKSQYQLSEEVTQVRQFWSHSWHGNVWAKICLLFVVSNGMPAMFISLLLATSLPFLLFHLTVQADDPDVCFIWPTQQLIGSLICGLTFLLWQPRKKIFLDKICIHQSNQSLKMEGLLNVCAVVKHSKSMLVCWDTTYIQRLWCVLEMAAALKAHGRAARLIIRPISWAPVVIVSFVGVSILMAVYTTLQSCRMLEESFSGFSIEYMLILLFGLFVPLCTVSLHLASGAVRAHFRAVDTMREQLRNFSLDFPMCHCCTLNHINPKTGEPLPCDRLAIGECIRSWFGSAAEFETLVQEQVADVLSERLTRYPFPYSWLVGATTPVVWSHIGISIFSALSGETWTLTHTFYILCYWLATIPMMVLWWVRVVQVFKRKRHPRWQDFLVDVACSLCLAGIYILVSLVDGLIAIFLPDWYGYVFGSMNLVLLGFTYFGSAA
;
A
#
# COMPACT_ATOMS: atom_id res chain seq x y z
N MET A 1 30.31 40.83 29.75
CA MET A 1 28.92 41.34 29.60
C MET A 1 28.07 40.56 28.58
N GLY A 2 28.62 39.83 27.62
CA GLY A 2 27.81 39.17 26.56
C GLY A 2 26.89 38.03 27.03
N GLU A 3 27.31 37.21 28.00
CA GLU A 3 26.57 35.98 28.36
C GLU A 3 25.31 36.23 29.21
N LEU A 4 25.30 37.27 30.06
CA LEU A 4 24.18 37.52 30.98
C LEU A 4 22.85 37.87 30.27
N ASN A 5 22.89 38.30 29.00
CA ASN A 5 21.69 38.63 28.24
C ASN A 5 21.06 37.42 27.53
N MET A 6 21.81 36.32 27.31
CA MET A 6 21.30 35.15 26.58
C MET A 6 20.19 34.42 27.37
N LEU A 7 20.29 34.37 28.69
CA LEU A 7 19.23 33.79 29.55
C LEU A 7 17.95 34.65 29.55
N ALA A 8 18.08 35.97 29.55
CA ALA A 8 16.93 36.88 29.45
C ALA A 8 16.24 36.75 28.08
N VAL A 9 17.03 36.66 26.99
CA VAL A 9 16.52 36.36 25.64
C VAL A 9 15.85 34.98 25.59
N GLY A 10 16.44 33.96 26.22
CA GLY A 10 15.86 32.61 26.34
C GLY A 10 14.50 32.61 27.05
N ALA A 11 14.39 33.25 28.21
CA ALA A 11 13.14 33.39 28.97
C ALA A 11 12.10 34.26 28.26
N TYR A 12 12.55 35.29 27.52
CA TYR A 12 11.68 36.10 26.66
C TYR A 12 11.09 35.25 25.53
N LEU A 13 11.95 34.54 24.80
CA LEU A 13 11.59 33.63 23.73
C LEU A 13 10.54 32.61 24.21
N ALA A 14 10.71 32.00 25.39
CA ALA A 14 9.84 30.94 25.94
C ALA A 14 8.34 31.26 25.86
N ARG A 15 7.97 32.54 26.00
CA ARG A 15 6.58 33.02 26.02
C ARG A 15 5.91 33.01 24.64
N MET A 16 6.69 32.82 23.57
CA MET A 16 6.29 33.01 22.18
C MET A 16 5.63 34.40 21.96
N ALA A 17 6.16 35.41 22.65
CA ALA A 17 5.66 36.78 22.65
C ALA A 17 6.39 37.63 21.61
N LEU A 18 5.74 38.70 21.14
CA LEU A 18 6.33 39.66 20.21
C LEU A 18 7.14 40.70 20.98
N THR A 19 8.41 40.94 20.62
CA THR A 19 9.29 41.89 21.34
C THR A 19 8.66 43.26 21.45
N ARG A 20 7.95 43.65 20.38
CA ARG A 20 7.01 44.75 20.28
C ARG A 20 6.03 44.48 19.15
N GLN A 21 4.85 45.09 19.20
CA GLN A 21 3.77 44.78 18.25
C GLN A 21 4.15 45.14 16.80
N GLU A 22 5.00 46.15 16.58
CA GLU A 22 5.48 46.54 15.24
C GLU A 22 6.24 45.43 14.49
N MET A 23 6.72 44.39 15.20
CA MET A 23 7.43 43.25 14.60
C MET A 23 6.48 42.21 13.99
N LEU A 24 5.17 42.25 14.32
CA LEU A 24 4.17 41.42 13.64
C LEU A 24 3.78 42.06 12.31
N ARG A 25 4.63 41.87 11.31
CA ARG A 25 4.46 42.44 9.96
C ARG A 25 3.94 41.41 8.97
N ALA A 26 3.27 41.88 7.93
CA ALA A 26 2.89 41.08 6.77
C ALA A 26 3.09 41.89 5.49
N THR A 27 3.19 41.20 4.36
CA THR A 27 3.18 41.80 3.03
C THR A 27 2.06 41.22 2.19
N GLN A 28 1.65 41.88 1.12
CA GLN A 28 0.68 41.31 0.19
C GLN A 28 1.36 40.28 -0.71
N ALA A 29 0.74 39.11 -0.91
CA ALA A 29 1.28 38.03 -1.75
C ALA A 29 1.68 38.50 -3.18
N ARG A 30 0.99 39.52 -3.73
CA ARG A 30 1.38 40.16 -5.00
C ARG A 30 2.81 40.74 -4.99
N HIS A 31 3.31 41.25 -3.85
CA HIS A 31 4.66 41.80 -3.73
C HIS A 31 5.73 40.70 -3.81
N VAL A 32 5.41 39.49 -3.33
CA VAL A 32 6.30 38.32 -3.49
C VAL A 32 6.33 37.86 -4.95
N LEU A 33 5.17 37.78 -5.62
CA LEU A 33 5.05 37.31 -7.01
C LEU A 33 5.49 38.33 -8.05
N TRP A 34 5.64 39.61 -7.68
CA TRP A 34 5.96 40.71 -8.59
C TRP A 34 7.22 40.46 -9.45
N ARG A 35 7.13 40.80 -10.74
CA ARG A 35 8.15 40.53 -11.77
C ARG A 35 8.67 39.09 -11.72
N PHE A 36 7.74 38.12 -11.75
CA PHE A 36 8.01 36.69 -11.65
C PHE A 36 8.89 36.34 -10.44
N GLY A 37 8.38 36.63 -9.24
CA GLY A 37 9.07 36.29 -8.01
C GLY A 37 10.41 37.00 -7.83
N LYS A 38 10.56 38.26 -8.26
CA LYS A 38 11.85 38.98 -8.20
C LYS A 38 12.47 38.92 -6.80
N THR A 39 11.65 39.07 -5.76
CA THR A 39 12.03 38.91 -4.36
C THR A 39 12.70 37.56 -4.10
N LEU A 40 12.06 36.45 -4.49
CA LEU A 40 12.58 35.10 -4.27
C LEU A 40 13.84 34.82 -5.10
N ARG A 41 13.92 35.35 -6.34
CA ARG A 41 15.10 35.23 -7.22
C ARG A 41 16.28 36.10 -6.81
N ALA A 42 16.06 37.14 -6.01
CA ALA A 42 17.13 38.01 -5.55
C ALA A 42 18.11 37.22 -4.67
N GLY A 43 19.42 37.48 -4.75
CA GLY A 43 20.39 36.86 -3.83
C GLY A 43 20.15 37.25 -2.37
N PRO A 44 20.89 36.65 -1.41
CA PRO A 44 20.87 37.07 0.00
C PRO A 44 21.31 38.53 0.21
N PHE A 45 21.90 39.13 -0.82
CA PHE A 45 22.52 40.45 -0.83
C PHE A 45 21.67 41.55 -1.49
N ALA A 46 20.44 41.25 -1.86
CA ALA A 46 19.53 42.23 -2.46
C ALA A 46 19.17 43.34 -1.45
N LYS A 47 18.87 44.55 -1.96
CA LYS A 47 18.35 45.65 -1.13
C LYS A 47 17.11 45.17 -0.37
N SER A 48 17.05 45.51 0.93
CA SER A 48 15.91 45.19 1.79
C SER A 48 14.61 45.68 1.16
N GLN A 49 13.57 44.86 1.33
CA GLN A 49 12.21 45.15 0.84
C GLN A 49 11.25 45.37 2.01
N TYR A 50 11.77 45.64 3.21
CA TYR A 50 11.03 45.82 4.46
C TYR A 50 9.89 46.83 4.37
N GLN A 51 10.09 47.91 3.61
CA GLN A 51 9.09 48.93 3.26
C GLN A 51 7.87 48.41 2.48
N LEU A 52 7.90 47.18 1.95
CA LEU A 52 6.75 46.50 1.34
C LEU A 52 5.95 45.67 2.37
N SER A 53 6.36 45.67 3.63
CA SER A 53 5.63 45.07 4.75
C SER A 53 4.93 46.13 5.61
N GLU A 54 3.72 45.81 6.04
CA GLU A 54 2.87 46.61 6.91
C GLU A 54 2.65 45.87 8.24
N GLU A 55 2.39 46.62 9.31
CA GLU A 55 2.06 46.05 10.61
C GLU A 55 0.66 45.43 10.59
N VAL A 56 0.50 44.30 11.27
CA VAL A 56 -0.78 43.60 11.37
C VAL A 56 -1.00 43.07 12.79
N THR A 57 -2.25 42.98 13.20
CA THR A 57 -2.63 42.27 14.44
C THR A 57 -2.61 40.74 14.26
N GLN A 58 -2.66 40.26 13.03
CA GLN A 58 -2.66 38.82 12.71
C GLN A 58 -2.22 38.55 11.28
N VAL A 59 -1.37 37.53 11.09
CA VAL A 59 -0.92 37.08 9.77
C VAL A 59 -1.93 36.07 9.21
N ARG A 60 -2.43 36.28 7.97
CA ARG A 60 -3.40 35.35 7.37
C ARG A 60 -2.74 34.06 6.89
N GLN A 61 -1.47 34.09 6.49
CA GLN A 61 -0.69 32.89 6.20
C GLN A 61 0.82 33.12 6.34
N PHE A 62 1.52 32.25 7.05
CA PHE A 62 2.98 32.17 7.09
C PHE A 62 3.49 31.38 5.87
N TRP A 63 4.52 31.86 5.15
CA TRP A 63 5.10 31.15 3.99
C TRP A 63 6.51 30.65 4.31
N SER A 64 6.62 29.37 4.68
CA SER A 64 7.91 28.69 4.86
C SER A 64 8.43 28.12 3.55
N HIS A 65 9.74 28.23 3.35
CA HIS A 65 10.44 27.64 2.22
C HIS A 65 11.91 27.39 2.57
N SER A 66 12.52 26.37 1.95
CA SER A 66 13.98 26.28 1.91
C SER A 66 14.54 27.36 0.99
N TRP A 67 15.77 27.80 1.24
CA TRP A 67 16.51 28.70 0.36
C TRP A 67 17.29 27.97 -0.76
N HIS A 68 17.57 26.66 -0.61
CA HIS A 68 18.44 25.92 -1.55
C HIS A 68 17.71 25.27 -2.73
N GLY A 69 16.46 24.80 -2.55
CA GLY A 69 15.72 24.17 -3.65
C GLY A 69 15.33 25.14 -4.78
N ASN A 70 14.98 24.59 -5.94
CA ASN A 70 14.71 25.34 -7.17
C ASN A 70 13.72 26.52 -6.97
N VAL A 71 14.22 27.74 -7.17
CA VAL A 71 13.47 28.99 -6.98
C VAL A 71 12.32 29.15 -7.96
N TRP A 72 12.49 28.73 -9.23
CA TRP A 72 11.43 28.78 -10.22
C TRP A 72 10.29 27.82 -9.89
N ALA A 73 10.59 26.63 -9.40
CA ALA A 73 9.57 25.68 -8.93
C ALA A 73 8.73 26.25 -7.77
N LYS A 74 9.37 27.00 -6.84
CA LYS A 74 8.68 27.75 -5.77
C LYS A 74 7.80 28.86 -6.31
N ILE A 75 8.29 29.63 -7.28
CA ILE A 75 7.52 30.72 -7.92
C ILE A 75 6.29 30.16 -8.65
N CYS A 76 6.45 29.10 -9.45
CA CYS A 76 5.35 28.40 -10.09
C CYS A 76 4.34 27.87 -9.06
N LEU A 77 4.81 27.29 -7.94
CA LEU A 77 3.94 26.85 -6.85
C LEU A 77 3.13 27.99 -6.24
N LEU A 78 3.74 29.14 -5.98
CA LEU A 78 3.06 30.29 -5.41
C LEU A 78 2.08 30.93 -6.40
N PHE A 79 2.38 30.94 -7.70
CA PHE A 79 1.42 31.34 -8.75
C PHE A 79 0.23 30.37 -8.82
N VAL A 80 0.45 29.05 -8.87
CA VAL A 80 -0.66 28.08 -8.86
C VAL A 80 -1.52 28.26 -7.60
N VAL A 81 -0.92 28.25 -6.41
CA VAL A 81 -1.66 28.37 -5.14
C VAL A 81 -2.40 29.71 -4.97
N SER A 82 -1.90 30.81 -5.54
CA SER A 82 -2.46 32.16 -5.33
C SER A 82 -3.37 32.65 -6.47
N ASN A 83 -3.07 32.28 -7.71
CA ASN A 83 -3.66 32.86 -8.93
C ASN A 83 -4.43 31.82 -9.77
N GLY A 84 -4.14 30.52 -9.64
CA GLY A 84 -4.71 29.51 -10.55
C GLY A 84 -6.23 29.28 -10.40
N MET A 85 -6.80 29.38 -9.19
CA MET A 85 -8.25 29.27 -9.01
C MET A 85 -9.00 30.49 -9.58
N PRO A 86 -8.59 31.75 -9.30
CA PRO A 86 -9.12 32.92 -10.01
C PRO A 86 -9.00 32.81 -11.53
N ALA A 87 -7.85 32.36 -12.04
CA ALA A 87 -7.63 32.17 -13.48
C ALA A 87 -8.63 31.19 -14.09
N LEU A 88 -8.78 30.00 -13.49
CA LEU A 88 -9.73 28.97 -13.92
C LEU A 88 -11.18 29.46 -13.91
N LEU A 89 -11.61 30.15 -12.85
CA LEU A 89 -12.99 30.60 -12.69
C LEU A 89 -13.33 31.70 -13.71
N ILE A 90 -12.44 32.68 -13.87
CA ILE A 90 -12.62 33.80 -14.82
C ILE A 90 -12.56 33.29 -16.25
N SER A 91 -11.61 32.42 -16.59
CA SER A 91 -11.52 31.85 -17.95
C SER A 91 -12.73 30.99 -18.26
N SER A 92 -13.17 30.12 -17.36
CA SER A 92 -14.36 29.29 -17.58
C SER A 92 -15.62 30.13 -17.76
N PHE A 93 -15.84 31.14 -16.89
CA PHE A 93 -17.00 32.04 -16.98
C PHE A 93 -17.02 32.82 -18.31
N LEU A 94 -15.90 33.42 -18.70
CA LEU A 94 -15.82 34.18 -19.96
C LEU A 94 -15.94 33.25 -21.18
N THR A 95 -15.35 32.06 -21.15
CA THR A 95 -15.43 31.08 -22.25
C THR A 95 -16.84 30.51 -22.40
N MET A 96 -17.60 30.35 -21.31
CA MET A 96 -19.03 30.01 -21.34
C MET A 96 -19.90 31.17 -21.85
N SER A 97 -19.45 32.41 -21.66
CA SER A 97 -20.19 33.61 -22.10
C SER A 97 -20.03 33.89 -23.61
N VAL A 98 -18.89 33.52 -24.21
CA VAL A 98 -18.62 33.76 -25.65
C VAL A 98 -19.71 33.20 -26.58
N PRO A 99 -20.17 31.94 -26.47
CA PRO A 99 -21.27 31.43 -27.28
C PRO A 99 -22.58 32.21 -27.11
N VAL A 100 -22.90 32.66 -25.88
CA VAL A 100 -24.13 33.40 -25.57
C VAL A 100 -24.09 34.79 -26.21
N LEU A 101 -22.96 35.50 -26.10
CA LEU A 101 -22.76 36.79 -26.76
C LEU A 101 -22.77 36.63 -28.28
N PHE A 102 -22.15 35.58 -28.81
CA PHE A 102 -22.16 35.31 -30.25
C PHE A 102 -23.57 35.03 -30.78
N LEU A 103 -24.39 34.26 -30.04
CA LEU A 103 -25.80 34.03 -30.36
C LEU A 103 -26.67 35.30 -30.28
N HIS A 104 -26.22 36.33 -29.57
CA HIS A 104 -26.92 37.60 -29.44
C HIS A 104 -26.56 38.60 -30.55
N PHE A 105 -25.29 38.64 -30.97
CA PHE A 105 -24.78 39.67 -31.89
C PHE A 105 -24.57 39.22 -33.35
N ALA A 106 -24.42 37.92 -33.62
CA ALA A 106 -24.20 37.45 -34.99
C ALA A 106 -25.53 37.20 -35.71
N THR A 107 -25.67 37.77 -36.91
CA THR A 107 -26.71 37.38 -37.86
C THR A 107 -26.50 35.92 -38.30
N PRO A 108 -27.53 35.21 -38.80
CA PRO A 108 -27.37 33.86 -39.33
C PRO A 108 -26.43 33.76 -40.55
N GLU A 109 -26.29 34.86 -41.29
CA GLU A 109 -25.55 34.97 -42.55
C GLU A 109 -24.06 35.28 -42.33
N ASP A 110 -23.72 36.11 -41.33
CA ASP A 110 -22.33 36.48 -41.00
C ASP A 110 -21.65 35.50 -40.01
N ALA A 111 -22.28 34.37 -39.70
CA ALA A 111 -21.72 33.38 -38.78
C ALA A 111 -20.53 32.65 -39.44
N PRO A 112 -19.28 32.86 -38.98
CA PRO A 112 -18.11 32.21 -39.55
C PRO A 112 -18.17 30.70 -39.29
N ASP A 113 -17.40 29.94 -40.06
CA ASP A 113 -17.39 28.49 -40.02
C ASP A 113 -17.27 27.97 -38.59
N ALA A 114 -18.13 27.00 -38.26
CA ALA A 114 -18.26 26.50 -36.89
C ALA A 114 -16.91 26.00 -36.33
N CYS A 115 -16.11 25.35 -37.19
CA CYS A 115 -14.75 24.89 -36.90
C CYS A 115 -13.82 26.02 -36.41
N PHE A 116 -13.83 27.19 -37.08
CA PHE A 116 -13.03 28.33 -36.67
C PHE A 116 -13.45 28.83 -35.28
N MET A 117 -14.75 28.89 -35.01
CA MET A 117 -15.28 29.32 -33.71
C MET A 117 -14.91 28.37 -32.57
N TRP A 118 -14.82 27.07 -32.82
CA TRP A 118 -14.56 26.06 -31.77
C TRP A 118 -13.08 26.06 -31.36
N GLY A 119 -12.17 26.09 -32.34
CA GLY A 119 -10.75 26.33 -32.08
C GLY A 119 -10.50 27.69 -31.40
N ALA A 120 -11.15 28.75 -31.87
CA ALA A 120 -11.02 30.09 -31.30
C ALA A 120 -11.51 30.14 -29.84
N GLN A 121 -12.66 29.55 -29.49
CA GLN A 121 -13.19 29.56 -28.11
C GLN A 121 -12.22 28.91 -27.12
N GLN A 122 -11.66 27.75 -27.47
CA GLN A 122 -10.67 27.03 -26.65
C GLN A 122 -9.35 27.82 -26.52
N CYS A 123 -8.87 28.45 -27.60
CA CYS A 123 -7.71 29.32 -27.57
C CYS A 123 -7.94 30.58 -26.71
N ILE A 124 -9.12 31.21 -26.82
CA ILE A 124 -9.53 32.37 -26.02
C ILE A 124 -9.58 32.00 -24.53
N GLY A 125 -10.21 30.87 -24.17
CA GLY A 125 -10.27 30.41 -22.78
C GLY A 125 -8.88 30.14 -22.20
N SER A 126 -8.01 29.49 -22.97
CA SER A 126 -6.62 29.23 -22.59
C SER A 126 -5.81 30.53 -22.43
N LEU A 127 -5.99 31.50 -23.34
CA LEU A 127 -5.35 32.81 -23.28
C LEU A 127 -5.83 33.63 -22.06
N ILE A 128 -7.14 33.69 -21.82
CA ILE A 128 -7.72 34.36 -20.65
C ILE A 128 -7.22 33.71 -19.35
N CYS A 129 -7.12 32.38 -19.32
CA CYS A 129 -6.55 31.66 -18.18
C CYS A 129 -5.09 32.06 -17.95
N GLY A 130 -4.25 32.04 -19.00
CA GLY A 130 -2.85 32.44 -18.93
C GLY A 130 -2.65 33.89 -18.50
N LEU A 131 -3.39 34.83 -19.11
CA LEU A 131 -3.36 36.25 -18.75
C LEU A 131 -3.80 36.47 -17.30
N THR A 132 -4.90 35.85 -16.86
CA THR A 132 -5.37 35.97 -15.49
C THR A 132 -4.37 35.34 -14.52
N PHE A 133 -3.81 34.16 -14.83
CA PHE A 133 -2.80 33.49 -14.01
C PHE A 133 -1.56 34.37 -13.76
N LEU A 134 -1.08 35.06 -14.79
CA LEU A 134 0.09 35.92 -14.73
C LEU A 134 -0.19 37.30 -14.12
N LEU A 135 -1.34 37.91 -14.43
CA LEU A 135 -1.65 39.30 -14.08
C LEU A 135 -2.43 39.44 -12.77
N TRP A 136 -3.07 38.37 -12.26
CA TRP A 136 -3.83 38.41 -11.02
C TRP A 136 -2.97 38.87 -9.83
N GLN A 137 -3.52 39.81 -9.05
CA GLN A 137 -2.84 40.48 -7.94
C GLN A 137 -3.37 39.98 -6.59
N PRO A 138 -2.84 38.89 -6.01
CA PRO A 138 -3.36 38.34 -4.78
C PRO A 138 -3.12 39.28 -3.59
N ARG A 139 -4.21 39.86 -3.07
CA ARG A 139 -4.22 40.80 -1.92
C ARG A 139 -4.11 40.11 -0.54
N LYS A 140 -3.71 38.84 -0.49
CA LYS A 140 -3.60 38.08 0.76
C LYS A 140 -2.40 38.62 1.57
N LYS A 141 -2.63 39.10 2.79
CA LYS A 141 -1.54 39.45 3.74
C LYS A 141 -0.84 38.17 4.21
N ILE A 142 0.45 38.03 3.94
CA ILE A 142 1.27 36.86 4.26
C ILE A 142 2.55 37.29 4.97
N PHE A 143 3.12 36.42 5.79
CA PHE A 143 4.49 36.59 6.28
C PHE A 143 5.46 35.84 5.36
N LEU A 144 6.50 36.53 4.94
CA LEU A 144 7.67 35.96 4.27
C LEU A 144 8.89 36.67 4.86
N ASP A 145 9.79 35.90 5.47
CA ASP A 145 11.04 36.33 6.10
C ASP A 145 11.76 37.45 5.32
N LYS A 146 11.99 37.25 4.02
CA LYS A 146 12.73 38.16 3.13
C LYS A 146 12.13 39.55 2.94
N ILE A 147 10.82 39.71 3.17
CA ILE A 147 10.13 41.01 3.09
C ILE A 147 9.75 41.53 4.48
N CYS A 148 9.39 40.65 5.41
CA CYS A 148 8.82 41.04 6.71
C CYS A 148 9.88 41.22 7.80
N ILE A 149 11.11 40.77 7.56
CA ILE A 149 12.30 41.04 8.39
C ILE A 149 13.24 41.95 7.58
N ASP A 150 13.74 43.02 8.19
CA ASP A 150 14.69 43.91 7.51
C ASP A 150 16.00 43.17 7.23
N GLN A 151 16.38 43.07 5.96
CA GLN A 151 17.61 42.39 5.54
C GLN A 151 18.84 43.30 5.57
N SER A 152 18.67 44.61 5.77
CA SER A 152 19.74 45.61 5.81
C SER A 152 20.10 46.09 7.20
N ASN A 153 19.13 46.30 8.09
CA ASN A 153 19.40 46.71 9.47
C ASN A 153 19.61 45.49 10.37
N GLN A 154 20.84 45.26 10.82
CA GLN A 154 21.21 44.07 11.59
C GLN A 154 20.46 43.94 12.94
N SER A 155 20.08 45.05 13.59
CA SER A 155 19.32 44.97 14.85
C SER A 155 17.87 44.54 14.61
N LEU A 156 17.19 45.18 13.65
CA LEU A 156 15.84 44.79 13.21
C LEU A 156 15.80 43.39 12.59
N LYS A 157 16.89 42.96 11.96
CA LYS A 157 17.06 41.59 11.45
C LYS A 157 17.09 40.57 12.57
N MET A 158 17.94 40.80 13.58
CA MET A 158 18.05 39.94 14.76
C MET A 158 16.73 39.91 15.54
N GLU A 159 16.11 41.07 15.77
CA GLU A 159 14.80 41.17 16.40
C GLU A 159 13.72 40.43 15.60
N GLY A 160 13.71 40.57 14.27
CA GLY A 160 12.78 39.86 13.40
C GLY A 160 12.96 38.34 13.45
N LEU A 161 14.20 37.84 13.52
CA LEU A 161 14.51 36.42 13.67
C LEU A 161 14.02 35.87 15.02
N LEU A 162 14.24 36.61 16.13
CA LEU A 162 13.72 36.25 17.46
C LEU A 162 12.18 36.17 17.48
N ASN A 163 11.51 36.98 16.66
CA ASN A 163 10.05 37.01 16.58
C ASN A 163 9.43 35.95 15.64
N VAL A 164 10.19 35.25 14.78
CA VAL A 164 9.65 34.35 13.74
C VAL A 164 8.60 33.38 14.30
N CYS A 165 8.93 32.71 15.41
CA CYS A 165 8.07 31.69 15.97
C CYS A 165 6.86 32.27 16.73
N ALA A 166 6.95 33.52 17.22
CA ALA A 166 5.78 34.28 17.68
C ALA A 166 4.88 34.67 16.49
N VAL A 167 5.43 35.06 15.34
CA VAL A 167 4.65 35.31 14.12
C VAL A 167 3.94 34.02 13.63
N VAL A 168 4.56 32.85 13.77
CA VAL A 168 3.90 31.54 13.52
C VAL A 168 2.71 31.32 14.48
N LYS A 169 2.84 31.62 15.77
CA LYS A 169 1.73 31.60 16.74
C LYS A 169 0.59 32.55 16.33
N HIS A 170 0.92 33.75 15.86
CA HIS A 170 -0.04 34.74 15.37
C HIS A 170 -0.50 34.54 13.91
N SER A 171 -0.20 33.38 13.29
CA SER A 171 -0.59 33.06 11.91
C SER A 171 -1.81 32.13 11.82
N LYS A 172 -2.85 32.50 11.05
CA LYS A 172 -4.06 31.67 10.84
C LYS A 172 -3.82 30.36 10.08
N SER A 173 -2.72 30.28 9.33
CA SER A 173 -2.35 29.11 8.52
C SER A 173 -0.89 29.20 8.10
N MET A 174 -0.32 28.08 7.66
CA MET A 174 1.05 28.00 7.17
C MET A 174 1.06 27.35 5.78
N LEU A 175 1.76 27.94 4.82
CA LEU A 175 2.09 27.33 3.53
C LEU A 175 3.54 26.86 3.60
N VAL A 176 3.75 25.55 3.46
CA VAL A 176 5.08 24.95 3.39
C VAL A 176 5.39 24.63 1.94
N CYS A 177 6.28 25.42 1.33
CA CYS A 177 6.82 25.18 -0.01
C CYS A 177 7.93 24.13 0.09
N TRP A 178 7.52 22.86 0.12
CA TRP A 178 8.37 21.74 0.48
C TRP A 178 9.24 21.25 -0.68
N ASP A 179 10.51 20.98 -0.38
CA ASP A 179 11.49 20.34 -1.25
C ASP A 179 12.45 19.46 -0.41
N THR A 180 13.32 18.67 -1.04
CA THR A 180 14.24 17.74 -0.36
C THR A 180 15.28 18.41 0.56
N THR A 181 15.43 19.73 0.47
CA THR A 181 16.34 20.52 1.31
C THR A 181 15.62 21.18 2.49
N TYR A 182 14.30 21.05 2.58
CA TYR A 182 13.49 21.69 3.62
C TYR A 182 13.82 21.15 5.02
N ILE A 183 13.90 19.83 5.21
CA ILE A 183 14.27 19.21 6.50
C ILE A 183 15.74 19.41 6.85
N GLN A 184 16.59 19.68 5.84
CA GLN A 184 18.00 19.96 6.04
C GLN A 184 18.27 21.37 6.62
N ARG A 185 17.24 22.18 6.88
CA ARG A 185 17.36 23.58 7.33
C ARG A 185 16.72 23.73 8.71
N LEU A 186 17.51 24.08 9.72
CA LEU A 186 17.06 24.10 11.10
C LEU A 186 15.86 25.05 11.33
N TRP A 187 15.93 26.27 10.80
CA TRP A 187 14.81 27.24 10.80
C TRP A 187 13.52 26.66 10.22
N CYS A 188 13.57 25.98 9.08
CA CYS A 188 12.39 25.43 8.40
C CYS A 188 11.69 24.33 9.22
N VAL A 189 12.46 23.56 9.99
CA VAL A 189 11.95 22.54 10.92
C VAL A 189 11.39 23.20 12.19
N LEU A 190 12.10 24.18 12.75
CA LEU A 190 11.64 24.98 13.90
C LEU A 190 10.30 25.66 13.64
N GLU A 191 10.13 26.33 12.49
CA GLU A 191 8.88 27.00 12.09
C GLU A 191 7.67 26.05 12.13
N MET A 192 7.85 24.83 11.64
CA MET A 192 6.80 23.82 11.53
C MET A 192 6.51 23.13 12.88
N ALA A 193 7.56 22.86 13.66
CA ALA A 193 7.44 22.40 15.04
C ALA A 193 6.73 23.45 15.92
N ALA A 194 7.07 24.73 15.77
CA ALA A 194 6.41 25.85 16.44
C ALA A 194 4.93 25.97 16.03
N ALA A 195 4.60 25.76 14.74
CA ALA A 195 3.21 25.76 14.29
C ALA A 195 2.38 24.61 14.90
N LEU A 196 2.96 23.41 15.00
CA LEU A 196 2.33 22.26 15.65
C LEU A 196 2.22 22.44 17.17
N LYS A 197 3.24 23.02 17.83
CA LYS A 197 3.19 23.31 19.27
C LYS A 197 2.16 24.40 19.61
N ALA A 198 2.06 25.43 18.78
CA ALA A 198 1.14 26.56 19.00
C ALA A 198 -0.35 26.22 18.76
N HIS A 199 -0.64 25.40 17.75
CA HIS A 199 -2.01 25.13 17.28
C HIS A 199 -2.42 23.65 17.34
N GLY A 200 -1.57 22.79 17.92
CA GLY A 200 -1.75 21.34 17.95
C GLY A 200 -1.84 20.70 16.57
N ARG A 201 -2.44 19.50 16.51
CA ARG A 201 -2.80 18.84 15.24
C ARG A 201 -3.90 19.59 14.45
N ALA A 202 -4.54 20.59 15.06
CA ALA A 202 -5.49 21.49 14.39
C ALA A 202 -4.80 22.59 13.56
N ALA A 203 -3.46 22.73 13.65
CA ALA A 203 -2.67 23.63 12.82
C ALA A 203 -3.04 23.51 11.33
N ARG A 204 -3.46 24.63 10.71
CA ARG A 204 -3.81 24.66 9.28
C ARG A 204 -2.56 24.70 8.39
N LEU A 205 -1.83 23.59 8.39
CA LEU A 205 -0.64 23.35 7.59
C LEU A 205 -1.02 22.94 6.16
N ILE A 206 -0.71 23.80 5.21
CA ILE A 206 -0.88 23.56 3.77
C ILE A 206 0.50 23.23 3.22
N ILE A 207 0.82 21.94 3.15
CA ILE A 207 2.11 21.45 2.66
C ILE A 207 1.98 21.16 1.17
N ARG A 208 2.87 21.72 0.34
CA ARG A 208 2.85 21.57 -1.11
C ARG A 208 4.26 21.34 -1.66
N PRO A 209 4.50 20.25 -2.42
CA PRO A 209 5.77 20.05 -3.11
C PRO A 209 6.01 21.12 -4.17
N VAL A 210 7.24 21.64 -4.26
CA VAL A 210 7.61 22.57 -5.35
C VAL A 210 7.54 21.91 -6.73
N SER A 211 7.69 20.59 -6.80
CA SER A 211 7.57 19.80 -8.04
C SER A 211 6.14 19.64 -8.56
N TRP A 212 5.12 19.96 -7.74
CA TRP A 212 3.71 19.78 -8.08
C TRP A 212 3.21 20.81 -9.11
N ALA A 213 3.63 22.07 -8.98
CA ALA A 213 3.15 23.13 -9.85
C ALA A 213 3.59 23.03 -11.32
N PRO A 214 4.86 22.66 -11.64
CA PRO A 214 5.24 22.33 -13.00
C PRO A 214 4.36 21.24 -13.63
N VAL A 215 3.96 20.22 -12.87
CA VAL A 215 3.06 19.17 -13.38
C VAL A 215 1.69 19.75 -13.73
N VAL A 216 1.06 20.51 -12.82
CA VAL A 216 -0.26 21.13 -13.08
C VAL A 216 -0.22 22.05 -14.31
N ILE A 217 0.84 22.86 -14.45
CA ILE A 217 1.02 23.78 -15.60
C ILE A 217 1.24 22.99 -16.90
N VAL A 218 2.13 21.99 -16.91
CA VAL A 218 2.41 21.17 -18.11
C VAL A 218 1.19 20.35 -18.51
N SER A 219 0.44 19.79 -17.56
CA SER A 219 -0.82 19.10 -17.83
C SER A 219 -1.87 20.04 -18.42
N PHE A 220 -2.08 21.23 -17.83
CA PHE A 220 -3.03 22.21 -18.36
C PHE A 220 -2.66 22.66 -19.78
N VAL A 221 -1.39 23.00 -20.03
CA VAL A 221 -0.91 23.41 -21.36
C VAL A 221 -1.00 22.25 -22.36
N GLY A 222 -0.60 21.04 -21.95
CA GLY A 222 -0.70 19.83 -22.77
C GLY A 222 -2.14 19.54 -23.20
N VAL A 223 -3.08 19.54 -22.26
CA VAL A 223 -4.52 19.37 -22.55
C VAL A 223 -5.06 20.55 -23.38
N SER A 224 -4.58 21.77 -23.16
CA SER A 224 -5.02 22.93 -23.96
C SER A 224 -4.62 22.82 -25.43
N ILE A 225 -3.37 22.40 -25.70
CA ILE A 225 -2.87 22.12 -27.05
C ILE A 225 -3.62 20.93 -27.66
N LEU A 226 -3.84 19.88 -26.87
CA LEU A 226 -4.56 18.67 -27.29
C LEU A 226 -5.95 19.00 -27.82
N MET A 227 -6.73 19.78 -27.07
CA MET A 227 -8.09 20.17 -27.49
C MET A 227 -8.11 21.17 -28.65
N ALA A 228 -7.11 22.08 -28.72
CA ALA A 228 -6.96 23.01 -29.83
C ALA A 228 -6.65 22.32 -31.17
N VAL A 229 -5.99 21.15 -31.14
CA VAL A 229 -5.76 20.31 -32.33
C VAL A 229 -6.93 19.35 -32.58
N TYR A 230 -7.47 18.71 -31.54
CA TYR A 230 -8.52 17.70 -31.66
C TYR A 230 -9.83 18.26 -32.23
N THR A 231 -10.27 19.44 -31.77
CA THR A 231 -11.60 19.96 -32.13
C THR A 231 -11.72 20.25 -33.64
N PRO A 232 -10.82 21.02 -34.28
CA PRO A 232 -10.90 21.25 -35.73
C PRO A 232 -10.88 19.98 -36.58
N LEU A 233 -10.18 18.93 -36.13
CA LEU A 233 -10.10 17.65 -36.83
C LEU A 233 -11.43 16.87 -36.79
N GLN A 234 -12.13 16.89 -35.64
CA GLN A 234 -13.46 16.31 -35.50
C GLN A 234 -14.48 16.98 -36.44
N ASP A 235 -14.28 18.26 -36.72
CA ASP A 235 -15.18 19.08 -37.52
C ASP A 235 -15.00 18.85 -39.02
N CYS A 236 -13.74 18.78 -39.47
CA CYS A 236 -13.41 18.40 -40.85
C CYS A 236 -13.98 17.02 -41.21
N TYR A 237 -13.94 16.05 -40.28
CA TYR A 237 -14.60 14.76 -40.44
C TYR A 237 -16.13 14.91 -40.57
N SER A 238 -16.74 15.72 -39.71
CA SER A 238 -18.20 15.86 -39.61
C SER A 238 -18.85 16.65 -40.76
N PHE A 239 -18.09 17.50 -41.46
CA PHE A 239 -18.65 18.43 -42.44
C PHE A 239 -18.53 17.94 -43.89
N ASP A 240 -17.39 17.36 -44.27
CA ASP A 240 -17.05 17.10 -45.68
C ASP A 240 -17.13 15.61 -46.07
N GLY A 241 -17.11 14.69 -45.10
CA GLY A 241 -17.15 13.23 -45.34
C GLY A 241 -15.94 12.65 -46.08
N SER A 242 -15.06 13.50 -46.62
CA SER A 242 -13.83 13.18 -47.36
C SER A 242 -12.71 12.64 -46.46
N VAL A 243 -12.72 13.00 -45.17
CA VAL A 243 -11.78 12.46 -44.18
C VAL A 243 -12.25 11.05 -43.78
N THR A 244 -11.56 10.03 -44.26
CA THR A 244 -11.85 8.65 -43.87
C THR A 244 -11.64 8.43 -42.36
N ILE A 245 -12.38 7.46 -41.78
CA ILE A 245 -12.19 7.03 -40.39
C ILE A 245 -10.71 6.66 -40.14
N GLU A 246 -10.06 6.00 -41.10
CA GLU A 246 -8.62 5.68 -41.08
C GLU A 246 -7.72 6.92 -40.98
N SER A 247 -8.06 8.00 -41.69
CA SER A 247 -7.34 9.27 -41.62
C SER A 247 -7.44 9.90 -40.22
N MET A 248 -8.64 9.88 -39.64
CA MET A 248 -8.87 10.37 -38.27
C MET A 248 -8.11 9.51 -37.23
N PHE A 249 -8.17 8.18 -37.35
CA PHE A 249 -7.39 7.26 -36.51
C PHE A 249 -5.88 7.49 -36.66
N THR A 250 -5.40 7.72 -37.88
CA THR A 250 -3.99 7.99 -38.16
C THR A 250 -3.53 9.27 -37.47
N ILE A 251 -4.28 10.36 -37.56
CA ILE A 251 -3.92 11.62 -36.88
C ILE A 251 -3.99 11.45 -35.35
N LEU A 252 -4.97 10.70 -34.84
CA LEU A 252 -5.10 10.37 -33.41
C LEU A 252 -3.90 9.53 -32.89
N LEU A 253 -3.43 8.56 -33.68
CA LEU A 253 -2.29 7.70 -33.32
C LEU A 253 -0.92 8.38 -33.52
N VAL A 254 -0.75 9.16 -34.59
CA VAL A 254 0.55 9.71 -35.00
C VAL A 254 0.84 11.07 -34.36
N VAL A 255 -0.19 11.90 -34.11
CA VAL A 255 0.00 13.27 -33.57
C VAL A 255 -0.49 13.39 -32.12
N PHE A 256 -1.71 12.93 -31.83
CA PHE A 256 -2.33 13.09 -30.51
C PHE A 256 -1.68 12.17 -29.46
N LEU A 257 -1.49 10.88 -29.76
CA LEU A 257 -0.94 9.93 -28.80
C LEU A 257 0.49 10.29 -28.34
N PRO A 258 1.45 10.71 -29.20
CA PRO A 258 2.77 11.14 -28.76
C PRO A 258 2.76 12.42 -27.91
N LEU A 259 1.99 13.44 -28.30
CA LEU A 259 1.89 14.69 -27.52
C LEU A 259 1.31 14.43 -26.12
N PHE A 260 0.24 13.63 -26.05
CA PHE A 260 -0.36 13.25 -24.77
C PHE A 260 0.61 12.38 -23.95
N ALA A 261 1.24 11.39 -24.56
CA ALA A 261 2.21 10.52 -23.89
C ALA A 261 3.44 11.28 -23.36
N VAL A 262 3.94 12.31 -24.05
CA VAL A 262 5.02 13.17 -23.55
C VAL A 262 4.56 13.96 -22.32
N SER A 263 3.36 14.54 -22.35
CA SER A 263 2.83 15.27 -21.18
C SER A 263 2.67 14.37 -19.95
N LEU A 264 2.15 13.15 -20.15
CA LEU A 264 2.01 12.12 -19.12
C LEU A 264 3.35 11.53 -18.67
N HIS A 265 4.35 11.46 -19.54
CA HIS A 265 5.70 11.00 -19.20
C HIS A 265 6.38 11.97 -18.24
N LEU A 266 6.31 13.27 -18.54
CA LEU A 266 6.84 14.33 -17.68
C LEU A 266 6.12 14.34 -16.32
N ALA A 267 4.79 14.22 -16.32
CA ALA A 267 4.00 14.10 -15.11
C ALA A 267 4.35 12.84 -14.29
N SER A 268 4.51 11.67 -14.94
CA SER A 268 4.95 10.41 -14.32
C SER A 268 6.31 10.55 -13.66
N GLY A 269 7.28 11.13 -14.38
CA GLY A 269 8.64 11.34 -13.88
C GLY A 269 8.70 12.28 -12.68
N ALA A 270 7.99 13.41 -12.74
CA ALA A 270 7.88 14.36 -11.64
C ALA A 270 7.19 13.75 -10.42
N LEU A 271 6.15 12.93 -10.61
CA LEU A 271 5.47 12.26 -9.51
C LEU A 271 6.34 11.19 -8.84
N ARG A 272 7.05 10.36 -9.61
CA ARG A 272 8.03 9.40 -9.06
C ARG A 272 9.16 10.12 -8.33
N ALA A 273 9.65 11.25 -8.86
CA ALA A 273 10.62 12.09 -8.17
C ALA A 273 10.08 12.63 -6.84
N HIS A 274 8.82 13.08 -6.81
CA HIS A 274 8.14 13.51 -5.57
C HIS A 274 8.07 12.38 -4.53
N PHE A 275 7.57 11.19 -4.88
CA PHE A 275 7.46 10.10 -3.91
C PHE A 275 8.82 9.58 -3.41
N ARG A 276 9.87 9.63 -4.24
CA ARG A 276 11.25 9.37 -3.79
C ARG A 276 11.73 10.43 -2.79
N ALA A 277 11.46 11.71 -3.07
CA ALA A 277 11.76 12.79 -2.13
C ALA A 277 11.02 12.64 -0.79
N VAL A 278 9.78 12.13 -0.79
CA VAL A 278 9.02 11.85 0.44
C VAL A 278 9.65 10.70 1.23
N ASP A 279 10.14 9.65 0.56
CA ASP A 279 10.87 8.57 1.25
C ASP A 279 12.18 9.09 1.87
N THR A 280 12.97 9.88 1.13
CA THR A 280 14.18 10.53 1.67
C THR A 280 13.87 11.46 2.85
N MET A 281 12.78 12.21 2.79
CA MET A 281 12.35 13.08 3.89
C MET A 281 11.91 12.27 5.13
N ARG A 282 11.22 11.13 4.96
CA ARG A 282 10.90 10.24 6.08
C ARG A 282 12.16 9.70 6.75
N GLU A 283 13.19 9.38 5.98
CA GLU A 283 14.49 8.94 6.51
C GLU A 283 15.23 10.08 7.22
N GLN A 284 15.26 11.28 6.63
CA GLN A 284 15.83 12.49 7.25
C GLN A 284 15.12 12.88 8.55
N LEU A 285 13.80 12.72 8.62
CA LEU A 285 13.00 13.01 9.82
C LEU A 285 13.17 11.95 10.89
N ARG A 286 13.19 10.66 10.52
CA ARG A 286 13.41 9.56 11.46
C ARG A 286 14.80 9.61 12.11
N ASN A 287 15.80 10.06 11.35
CA ASN A 287 17.19 10.22 11.82
C ASN A 287 17.50 11.69 12.15
N PHE A 288 16.47 12.52 12.40
CA PHE A 288 16.67 13.93 12.70
C PHE A 288 17.29 14.10 14.09
N SER A 289 18.41 14.81 14.15
CA SER A 289 18.96 15.37 15.39
C SER A 289 19.39 16.81 15.14
N LEU A 290 19.34 17.65 16.17
CA LEU A 290 19.60 19.09 16.17
C LEU A 290 20.96 19.47 15.58
N ASP A 291 21.94 18.56 15.61
CA ASP A 291 23.30 18.79 15.11
C ASP A 291 23.44 18.64 13.58
N PHE A 292 22.57 17.86 12.92
CA PHE A 292 22.71 17.58 11.48
C PHE A 292 22.19 18.68 10.52
N PRO A 293 21.06 19.38 10.79
CA PRO A 293 20.56 20.43 9.91
C PRO A 293 21.58 21.53 9.66
N MET A 294 21.64 22.00 8.42
CA MET A 294 22.51 23.10 7.99
C MET A 294 21.94 24.44 8.47
N CYS A 295 22.82 25.24 9.06
CA CYS A 295 22.60 26.66 9.35
C CYS A 295 23.44 27.51 8.39
N TYR A 296 22.96 28.70 8.03
CA TYR A 296 23.61 29.53 7.01
C TYR A 296 25.00 30.00 7.48
N CYS A 297 25.10 30.44 8.73
CA CYS A 297 26.37 30.77 9.37
C CYS A 297 27.41 29.63 9.29
N CYS A 298 27.01 28.39 9.55
CA CYS A 298 27.91 27.23 9.54
C CYS A 298 28.39 26.90 8.12
N THR A 299 27.54 27.06 7.10
CA THR A 299 27.95 26.87 5.70
C THR A 299 28.93 27.94 5.18
N LEU A 300 29.15 29.00 5.95
CA LEU A 300 30.09 30.08 5.67
C LEU A 300 31.24 30.15 6.68
N ASN A 301 31.47 29.07 7.47
CA ASN A 301 32.47 29.02 8.53
C ASN A 301 32.37 30.20 9.53
N HIS A 302 31.16 30.70 9.78
CA HIS A 302 30.88 31.84 10.66
C HIS A 302 31.54 33.17 10.24
N ILE A 303 31.79 33.38 8.95
CA ILE A 303 32.29 34.66 8.42
C ILE A 303 31.30 35.21 7.38
N ASP A 304 30.96 36.50 7.46
CA ASP A 304 30.14 37.15 6.43
C ASP A 304 30.98 37.36 5.16
N PRO A 305 30.62 36.77 4.01
CA PRO A 305 31.41 36.84 2.78
C PRO A 305 31.46 38.24 2.14
N LYS A 306 30.72 39.23 2.64
CA LYS A 306 30.81 40.63 2.20
C LYS A 306 31.70 41.49 3.09
N THR A 307 31.57 41.37 4.40
CA THR A 307 32.23 42.27 5.36
C THR A 307 33.49 41.66 5.97
N GLY A 308 33.64 40.33 5.95
CA GLY A 308 34.69 39.60 6.67
C GLY A 308 34.42 39.49 8.18
N GLU A 309 33.33 40.06 8.68
CA GLU A 309 32.97 40.07 10.10
C GLU A 309 32.45 38.69 10.56
N PRO A 310 32.67 38.30 11.83
CA PRO A 310 32.16 37.05 12.37
C PRO A 310 30.62 37.06 12.47
N LEU A 311 29.99 36.02 11.92
CA LEU A 311 28.55 35.80 12.01
C LEU A 311 28.18 35.02 13.29
N PRO A 312 27.23 35.52 14.09
CA PRO A 312 26.71 34.76 15.24
C PRO A 312 26.14 33.41 14.77
N CYS A 313 26.27 32.39 15.61
CA CYS A 313 25.86 31.04 15.27
C CYS A 313 24.34 30.87 15.39
N ASP A 314 23.65 30.83 14.25
CA ASP A 314 22.22 30.46 14.17
C ASP A 314 21.92 29.18 14.95
N ARG A 315 22.79 28.15 14.87
CA ARG A 315 22.57 26.87 15.58
C ARG A 315 22.52 27.05 17.09
N LEU A 316 23.39 27.88 17.67
CA LEU A 316 23.38 28.16 19.12
C LEU A 316 22.12 28.95 19.50
N ALA A 317 21.79 30.01 18.75
CA ALA A 317 20.60 30.83 19.02
C ALA A 317 19.29 30.02 18.91
N ILE A 318 19.17 29.19 17.87
CA ILE A 318 18.03 28.28 17.71
C ILE A 318 18.06 27.16 18.76
N GLY A 319 19.25 26.66 19.15
CA GLY A 319 19.41 25.67 20.21
C GLY A 319 18.87 26.17 21.55
N GLU A 320 19.21 27.39 21.96
CA GLU A 320 18.64 28.02 23.16
C GLU A 320 17.13 28.24 23.02
N CYS A 321 16.67 28.72 21.86
CA CYS A 321 15.23 28.85 21.58
C CYS A 321 14.51 27.49 21.71
N ILE A 322 15.13 26.40 21.24
CA ILE A 322 14.56 25.05 21.30
C ILE A 322 14.48 24.55 22.73
N ARG A 323 15.56 24.64 23.52
CA ARG A 323 15.52 24.21 24.94
C ARG A 323 14.51 25.04 25.73
N SER A 324 14.52 26.35 25.55
CA SER A 324 13.56 27.29 26.16
C SER A 324 12.09 26.95 25.82
N TRP A 325 11.80 26.59 24.56
CA TRP A 325 10.42 26.40 24.09
C TRP A 325 9.92 25.00 24.29
N PHE A 326 10.74 24.01 23.96
CA PHE A 326 10.38 22.59 23.91
C PHE A 326 10.85 21.83 25.15
N GLY A 327 11.32 22.52 26.20
CA GLY A 327 11.82 21.90 27.44
C GLY A 327 13.26 21.41 27.28
N SER A 328 13.50 20.63 26.22
CA SER A 328 14.81 20.08 25.89
C SER A 328 15.02 19.95 24.37
N ALA A 329 16.29 19.74 23.96
CA ALA A 329 16.60 19.38 22.58
C ALA A 329 16.01 18.01 22.22
N ALA A 330 15.99 17.06 23.17
CA ALA A 330 15.42 15.73 22.97
C ALA A 330 13.91 15.78 22.72
N GLU A 331 13.13 16.52 23.51
CA GLU A 331 11.68 16.70 23.29
C GLU A 331 11.36 17.32 21.93
N PHE A 332 12.19 18.26 21.47
CA PHE A 332 12.08 18.81 20.11
C PHE A 332 12.40 17.78 19.04
N GLU A 333 13.48 17.00 19.20
CA GLU A 333 13.82 15.92 18.29
C GLU A 333 12.71 14.86 18.21
N THR A 334 12.15 14.41 19.34
CA THR A 334 10.99 13.51 19.38
C THR A 334 9.78 14.12 18.67
N LEU A 335 9.43 15.38 18.94
CA LEU A 335 8.33 16.07 18.25
C LEU A 335 8.56 16.15 16.73
N VAL A 336 9.81 16.28 16.28
CA VAL A 336 10.18 16.29 14.86
C VAL A 336 10.16 14.89 14.23
N GLN A 337 10.72 13.90 14.91
CA GLN A 337 10.78 12.50 14.48
C GLN A 337 9.40 11.84 14.40
N GLU A 338 8.47 12.26 15.27
CA GLU A 338 7.10 11.73 15.34
C GLU A 338 6.07 12.66 14.71
N GLN A 339 5.71 13.77 15.37
CA GLN A 339 4.53 14.55 15.00
C GLN A 339 4.70 15.30 13.67
N VAL A 340 5.87 15.91 13.46
CA VAL A 340 6.21 16.54 12.17
C VAL A 340 6.29 15.48 11.07
N ALA A 341 6.90 14.33 11.35
CA ALA A 341 7.02 13.24 10.38
C ALA A 341 5.65 12.67 9.97
N ASP A 342 4.76 12.41 10.92
CA ASP A 342 3.39 11.99 10.68
C ASP A 342 2.62 13.00 9.83
N VAL A 343 2.65 14.28 10.21
CA VAL A 343 1.90 15.32 9.50
C VAL A 343 2.44 15.55 8.09
N LEU A 344 3.77 15.56 7.88
CA LEU A 344 4.36 15.61 6.54
C LEU A 344 4.02 14.37 5.72
N SER A 345 4.19 13.18 6.32
CA SER A 345 3.92 11.88 5.71
C SER A 345 2.46 11.77 5.25
N GLU A 346 1.49 12.11 6.10
CA GLU A 346 0.07 12.11 5.77
C GLU A 346 -0.22 13.13 4.66
N ARG A 347 0.16 14.40 4.86
CA ARG A 347 -0.22 15.48 3.93
C ARG A 347 0.43 15.34 2.55
N LEU A 348 1.62 14.75 2.45
CA LEU A 348 2.31 14.54 1.17
C LEU A 348 1.88 13.24 0.46
N THR A 349 1.55 12.16 1.18
CA THR A 349 1.19 10.88 0.53
C THR A 349 -0.30 10.64 0.32
N LYS A 350 -1.17 11.17 1.19
CA LYS A 350 -2.62 10.91 1.13
C LYS A 350 -3.31 11.63 -0.04
N TYR A 351 -2.81 12.81 -0.40
CA TYR A 351 -3.34 13.65 -1.48
C TYR A 351 -2.22 14.33 -2.28
N PRO A 352 -1.47 13.59 -3.13
CA PRO A 352 -0.36 14.15 -3.91
C PRO A 352 -0.81 15.27 -4.86
N PHE A 353 -2.05 15.21 -5.35
CA PHE A 353 -2.75 16.30 -6.02
C PHE A 353 -4.07 16.56 -5.29
N PRO A 354 -4.39 17.80 -4.90
CA PRO A 354 -5.74 18.14 -4.48
C PRO A 354 -6.67 18.06 -5.69
N TYR A 355 -7.79 17.37 -5.54
CA TYR A 355 -8.78 17.11 -6.61
C TYR A 355 -9.15 18.36 -7.43
N SER A 356 -9.32 19.52 -6.78
CA SER A 356 -9.63 20.80 -7.45
C SER A 356 -8.63 21.19 -8.54
N TRP A 357 -7.37 20.81 -8.40
CA TRP A 357 -6.32 21.11 -9.38
C TRP A 357 -6.21 20.09 -10.50
N VAL A 358 -6.67 18.86 -10.26
CA VAL A 358 -6.86 17.88 -11.31
C VAL A 358 -7.97 18.35 -12.24
N VAL A 359 -9.13 18.72 -11.67
CA VAL A 359 -10.25 19.38 -12.36
C VAL A 359 -9.82 20.66 -13.08
N ALA A 360 -8.98 21.49 -12.45
CA ALA A 360 -8.43 22.70 -13.09
C ALA A 360 -7.58 22.36 -14.32
N SER A 361 -6.73 21.32 -14.25
CA SER A 361 -5.84 20.93 -15.34
C SER A 361 -6.58 20.34 -16.56
N THR A 362 -7.81 19.85 -16.37
CA THR A 362 -8.65 19.23 -17.41
C THR A 362 -9.75 20.16 -17.95
N ALA A 363 -9.90 21.36 -17.38
CA ALA A 363 -10.90 22.35 -17.80
C ALA A 363 -10.88 22.74 -19.30
N PRO A 364 -9.73 22.75 -20.03
CA PRO A 364 -9.74 23.00 -21.47
C PRO A 364 -10.55 21.98 -22.29
N MET A 365 -10.75 20.77 -21.77
CA MET A 365 -11.66 19.78 -22.39
C MET A 365 -13.11 20.27 -22.37
N VAL A 366 -13.56 20.80 -21.23
CA VAL A 366 -14.92 21.34 -21.11
C VAL A 366 -15.12 22.54 -22.02
N TRP A 367 -14.13 23.44 -22.09
CA TRP A 367 -14.19 24.62 -22.94
C TRP A 367 -14.35 24.30 -24.43
N SER A 368 -13.64 23.26 -24.91
CA SER A 368 -13.83 22.70 -26.25
C SER A 368 -15.23 22.08 -26.40
N HIS A 369 -15.65 21.15 -25.54
CA HIS A 369 -16.93 20.47 -25.73
C HIS A 369 -18.16 21.40 -25.66
N LEU A 370 -18.09 22.50 -24.88
CA LEU A 370 -19.15 23.51 -24.81
C LEU A 370 -19.46 24.19 -26.16
N SER A 371 -18.52 24.21 -27.10
CA SER A 371 -18.73 24.82 -28.42
C SER A 371 -19.64 23.98 -29.33
N THR A 372 -19.61 22.64 -29.16
CA THR A 372 -20.34 21.65 -29.99
C THR A 372 -21.86 21.67 -29.81
N VAL A 373 -22.37 22.50 -28.89
CA VAL A 373 -23.81 22.69 -28.61
C VAL A 373 -24.54 23.39 -29.78
N LYS A 374 -23.85 24.24 -30.55
CA LYS A 374 -24.47 25.13 -31.54
C LYS A 374 -24.90 24.44 -32.84
N THR A 375 -24.25 23.34 -33.22
CA THR A 375 -24.39 22.73 -34.56
C THR A 375 -25.72 22.03 -34.80
N TYR A 376 -26.37 21.52 -33.74
CA TYR A 376 -27.61 20.75 -33.87
C TYR A 376 -28.85 21.63 -34.18
N ASP A 377 -28.86 22.92 -33.82
CA ASP A 377 -30.01 23.80 -34.05
C ASP A 377 -30.14 24.24 -35.53
N LYS A 378 -29.02 24.31 -36.28
CA LYS A 378 -29.01 24.75 -37.69
C LYS A 378 -29.77 23.82 -38.66
N LYS A 379 -30.04 22.56 -38.30
CA LYS A 379 -30.89 21.65 -39.09
C LYS A 379 -32.38 21.70 -38.70
N GLY A 380 -32.76 22.44 -37.65
CA GLY A 380 -34.05 22.31 -36.98
C GLY A 380 -35.15 23.30 -37.36
N SER A 381 -34.88 24.61 -37.49
CA SER A 381 -35.98 25.59 -37.68
C SER A 381 -35.61 26.90 -38.41
N LYS A 382 -36.41 27.26 -39.42
CA LYS A 382 -36.45 28.60 -40.05
C LYS A 382 -37.47 29.51 -39.33
N VAL A 383 -37.32 29.76 -38.03
CA VAL A 383 -38.33 30.51 -37.24
C VAL A 383 -37.75 31.80 -36.64
N HIS A 384 -38.51 32.89 -36.82
CA HIS A 384 -38.10 34.31 -36.76
C HIS A 384 -37.46 34.85 -35.46
N GLN A 385 -36.84 36.03 -35.63
CA GLN A 385 -36.10 36.82 -34.65
C GLN A 385 -37.05 37.70 -33.79
N SER A 386 -37.18 37.39 -32.50
CA SER A 386 -37.78 38.32 -31.53
C SER A 386 -37.20 38.09 -30.13
N LEU A 387 -36.80 39.19 -29.47
CA LEU A 387 -36.08 39.20 -28.20
C LEU A 387 -36.86 38.54 -27.04
N GLY A 388 -38.20 38.60 -27.08
CA GLY A 388 -39.07 37.96 -26.09
C GLY A 388 -38.86 36.44 -26.03
N HIS A 389 -38.51 35.81 -27.15
CA HIS A 389 -38.26 34.37 -27.20
C HIS A 389 -36.91 33.93 -26.63
N PHE A 390 -36.00 34.78 -26.15
CA PHE A 390 -34.76 34.26 -25.54
C PHE A 390 -35.05 33.58 -24.18
N LEU A 391 -35.75 34.29 -23.28
CA LEU A 391 -36.20 33.68 -22.02
C LEU A 391 -37.19 32.55 -22.30
N THR A 392 -38.16 32.75 -23.20
CA THR A 392 -39.08 31.68 -23.59
C THR A 392 -38.37 30.51 -24.27
N ARG A 393 -37.21 30.66 -24.93
CA ARG A 393 -36.41 29.54 -25.47
C ARG A 393 -35.60 28.84 -24.41
N ILE A 394 -35.14 29.50 -23.34
CA ILE A 394 -34.59 28.79 -22.18
C ILE A 394 -35.73 27.99 -21.51
N THR A 395 -36.89 28.62 -21.28
CA THR A 395 -38.07 27.93 -20.74
C THR A 395 -38.57 26.82 -21.67
N VAL A 396 -38.55 27.00 -22.99
CA VAL A 396 -38.95 25.99 -23.99
C VAL A 396 -37.89 24.93 -24.19
N ILE A 397 -36.58 25.19 -24.11
CA ILE A 397 -35.57 24.10 -24.09
C ILE A 397 -35.76 23.22 -22.85
N VAL A 398 -36.18 23.82 -21.72
CA VAL A 398 -36.53 23.11 -20.47
C VAL A 398 -37.91 22.43 -20.53
N LEU A 399 -38.91 23.00 -21.21
CA LEU A 399 -40.29 22.48 -21.27
C LEU A 399 -40.63 21.63 -22.52
N SER A 400 -39.93 21.82 -23.64
CA SER A 400 -40.14 21.09 -24.91
C SER A 400 -39.37 19.77 -24.98
N GLY A 401 -38.86 19.30 -23.84
CA GLY A 401 -38.18 18.02 -23.75
C GLY A 401 -36.91 17.90 -24.59
N ASN A 402 -36.16 19.00 -24.81
CA ASN A 402 -34.88 18.94 -25.52
C ASN A 402 -33.75 18.43 -24.59
N TRP A 403 -34.06 17.32 -23.90
CA TRP A 403 -33.26 16.63 -22.90
C TRP A 403 -31.86 16.31 -23.41
N PHE A 404 -31.70 16.04 -24.71
CA PHE A 404 -30.41 15.70 -25.33
C PHE A 404 -29.30 16.69 -24.97
N LEU A 405 -29.57 18.01 -25.04
CA LEU A 405 -28.57 19.02 -24.69
C LEU A 405 -28.24 19.01 -23.18
N LEU A 406 -29.27 18.96 -22.33
CA LEU A 406 -29.08 18.92 -20.87
C LEU A 406 -28.31 17.67 -20.44
N MET A 407 -28.60 16.52 -21.04
CA MET A 407 -27.94 15.25 -20.76
C MET A 407 -26.51 15.21 -21.30
N ARG A 408 -26.22 15.84 -22.45
CA ARG A 408 -24.85 15.98 -22.95
C ARG A 408 -24.03 16.91 -22.04
N MET A 409 -24.58 18.03 -21.57
CA MET A 409 -23.91 18.90 -20.60
C MET A 409 -23.69 18.20 -19.25
N TYR A 410 -24.70 17.48 -18.75
CA TYR A 410 -24.57 16.65 -17.54
C TYR A 410 -23.48 15.60 -17.69
N TYR A 411 -23.48 14.84 -18.78
CA TYR A 411 -22.48 13.83 -19.08
C TYR A 411 -21.05 14.40 -19.15
N LEU A 412 -20.86 15.54 -19.81
CA LEU A 412 -19.57 16.23 -19.87
C LEU A 412 -19.11 16.71 -18.48
N LEU A 413 -20.03 17.20 -17.64
CA LEU A 413 -19.75 17.52 -16.24
C LEU A 413 -19.38 16.26 -15.44
N CYS A 414 -20.04 15.12 -15.67
CA CYS A 414 -19.70 13.84 -15.05
C CYS A 414 -18.30 13.35 -15.47
N ILE A 415 -17.91 13.48 -16.74
CA ILE A 415 -16.55 13.16 -17.18
C ILE A 415 -15.52 14.08 -16.50
N TRP A 416 -15.76 15.39 -16.54
CA TRP A 416 -14.80 16.40 -16.07
C TRP A 416 -14.64 16.42 -14.55
N LEU A 417 -15.72 16.24 -13.80
CA LEU A 417 -15.71 16.23 -12.34
C LEU A 417 -15.45 14.83 -11.77
N ALA A 418 -15.85 13.75 -12.45
CA ALA A 418 -15.76 12.40 -11.90
C ALA A 418 -14.71 11.54 -12.62
N ALA A 419 -14.96 11.14 -13.87
CA ALA A 419 -14.17 10.10 -14.54
C ALA A 419 -12.69 10.48 -14.71
N ILE A 420 -12.39 11.65 -15.28
CA ILE A 420 -10.99 12.04 -15.53
C ILE A 420 -10.25 12.35 -14.21
N PRO A 421 -10.82 13.10 -13.24
CA PRO A 421 -10.14 13.29 -11.96
C PRO A 421 -9.89 12.00 -11.19
N VAL A 422 -10.83 11.04 -11.22
CA VAL A 422 -10.64 9.73 -10.59
C VAL A 422 -9.55 8.93 -11.32
N ALA A 423 -9.52 8.91 -12.66
CA ALA A 423 -8.47 8.26 -13.43
C ALA A 423 -7.07 8.84 -13.13
N VAL A 424 -6.94 10.17 -13.07
CA VAL A 424 -5.67 10.85 -12.74
C VAL A 424 -5.28 10.64 -11.28
N LEU A 425 -6.21 10.68 -10.32
CA LEU A 425 -5.92 10.41 -8.91
C LEU A 425 -5.55 8.94 -8.66
N TRP A 426 -6.19 8.00 -9.38
CA TRP A 426 -5.85 6.58 -9.37
C TRP A 426 -4.46 6.34 -9.96
N TRP A 427 -4.16 6.90 -11.14
CA TRP A 427 -2.82 6.88 -11.71
C TRP A 427 -1.78 7.46 -10.74
N ALA A 428 -2.11 8.54 -10.04
CA ALA A 428 -1.23 9.14 -9.05
C ALA A 428 -1.00 8.27 -7.79
N ARG A 429 -1.90 7.31 -7.50
CA ARG A 429 -1.71 6.26 -6.47
C ARG A 429 -0.96 5.03 -7.01
N VAL A 430 -1.03 4.73 -8.30
CA VAL A 430 -0.37 3.56 -8.94
C VAL A 430 1.10 3.84 -9.28
N VAL A 431 1.42 5.00 -9.88
CA VAL A 431 2.78 5.41 -10.24
C VAL A 431 3.83 5.22 -9.10
N PRO A 432 3.51 5.50 -7.82
CA PRO A 432 4.41 5.28 -6.68
C PRO A 432 4.77 3.81 -6.40
N VAL A 433 3.99 2.83 -6.88
CA VAL A 433 4.35 1.40 -6.79
C VAL A 433 5.68 1.15 -7.51
N PHE A 434 5.97 1.92 -8.56
CA PHE A 434 7.20 1.87 -9.34
C PHE A 434 8.26 2.90 -8.90
N LYS A 435 8.18 3.44 -7.66
CA LYS A 435 9.10 4.48 -7.16
C LYS A 435 10.56 4.03 -6.97
N ARG A 436 10.85 2.73 -6.96
CA ARG A 436 12.24 2.23 -6.89
C ARG A 436 13.07 2.86 -8.01
N LYS A 437 14.10 3.61 -7.62
CA LYS A 437 15.11 4.15 -8.54
C LYS A 437 15.73 3.00 -9.32
N GLN A 438 15.63 3.06 -10.64
CA GLN A 438 16.27 2.04 -11.48
C GLN A 438 17.74 2.39 -11.66
N HIS A 439 18.60 1.40 -11.82
CA HIS A 439 20.04 1.64 -11.95
C HIS A 439 20.40 2.25 -13.31
N LEU A 440 19.53 2.10 -14.31
CA LEU A 440 19.74 2.57 -15.68
C LEU A 440 18.64 3.56 -16.07
N ARG A 441 19.01 4.70 -16.69
CA ARG A 441 18.06 5.76 -17.09
C ARG A 441 16.97 5.26 -18.04
N TRP A 442 17.28 4.35 -18.96
CA TRP A 442 16.30 3.79 -19.90
C TRP A 442 15.21 2.95 -19.21
N GLN A 443 15.51 2.31 -18.07
CA GLN A 443 14.51 1.61 -17.27
C GLN A 443 13.56 2.59 -16.57
N GLU A 444 14.04 3.78 -16.15
CA GLU A 444 13.15 4.83 -15.66
C GLU A 444 12.24 5.36 -16.78
N PHE A 445 12.79 5.54 -17.98
CA PHE A 445 12.06 5.94 -19.18
C PHE A 445 10.96 4.93 -19.54
N LEU A 446 11.28 3.64 -19.65
CA LEU A 446 10.30 2.59 -19.99
C LEU A 446 9.18 2.49 -18.95
N VAL A 447 9.50 2.61 -17.65
CA VAL A 447 8.47 2.58 -16.59
C VAL A 447 7.56 3.81 -16.68
N ASN A 448 8.11 5.01 -16.92
CA ASN A 448 7.31 6.22 -17.15
C ASN A 448 6.44 6.07 -18.41
N MET A 449 7.01 5.55 -19.49
CA MET A 449 6.32 5.32 -20.76
C MET A 449 5.19 4.31 -20.58
N ALA A 450 5.40 3.18 -19.90
CA ALA A 450 4.35 2.22 -19.59
C ALA A 450 3.24 2.83 -18.74
N CYS A 451 3.56 3.56 -17.66
CA CYS A 451 2.54 4.25 -16.85
C CYS A 451 1.76 5.30 -17.66
N SER A 452 2.42 5.95 -18.63
CA SER A 452 1.81 6.96 -19.50
C SER A 452 0.95 6.32 -20.58
N LEU A 453 1.40 5.22 -21.19
CA LEU A 453 0.64 4.45 -22.18
C LEU A 453 -0.57 3.75 -21.55
N CYS A 454 -0.49 3.29 -20.31
CA CYS A 454 -1.67 2.77 -19.60
C CYS A 454 -2.73 3.86 -19.38
N LEU A 455 -2.34 5.05 -18.89
CA LEU A 455 -3.29 6.15 -18.70
C LEU A 455 -3.77 6.73 -20.04
N ALA A 456 -2.91 6.82 -21.05
CA ALA A 456 -3.28 7.20 -22.41
C ALA A 456 -4.26 6.20 -23.03
N GLY A 457 -4.03 4.90 -22.88
CA GLY A 457 -4.96 3.86 -23.29
C GLY A 457 -6.31 3.98 -22.59
N ILE A 458 -6.35 4.28 -21.29
CA ILE A 458 -7.59 4.55 -20.55
C ILE A 458 -8.29 5.82 -21.08
N CYS A 459 -7.56 6.91 -21.35
CA CYS A 459 -8.16 8.16 -21.85
C CYS A 459 -8.65 8.03 -23.30
N VAL A 460 -7.90 7.34 -24.16
CA VAL A 460 -8.31 7.01 -25.53
C VAL A 460 -9.51 6.06 -25.50
N LEU A 461 -9.53 5.08 -24.61
CA LEU A 461 -10.69 4.21 -24.40
C LEU A 461 -11.93 5.02 -23.99
N PHE A 462 -11.80 5.97 -23.04
CA PHE A 462 -12.90 6.88 -22.71
C PHE A 462 -13.35 7.74 -23.90
N GLY A 463 -12.43 8.25 -24.72
CA GLY A 463 -12.77 9.03 -25.92
C GLY A 463 -13.40 8.21 -27.05
N VAL A 464 -12.99 6.95 -27.21
CA VAL A 464 -13.62 5.99 -28.14
C VAL A 464 -14.99 5.58 -27.62
N VAL A 465 -15.13 5.29 -26.33
CA VAL A 465 -16.42 5.01 -25.71
C VAL A 465 -17.36 6.21 -25.82
N ASP A 466 -16.90 7.44 -25.59
CA ASP A 466 -17.69 8.66 -25.81
C ASP A 466 -18.11 8.77 -27.29
N GLY A 467 -17.17 8.70 -28.24
CA GLY A 467 -17.48 8.74 -29.67
C GLY A 467 -18.48 7.67 -30.14
N LEU A 468 -18.40 6.45 -29.61
CA LEU A 468 -19.37 5.39 -29.88
C LEU A 468 -20.70 5.58 -29.14
N THR A 469 -20.68 6.13 -27.93
CA THR A 469 -21.89 6.53 -27.19
C THR A 469 -22.65 7.60 -27.98
N ILE A 470 -21.94 8.60 -28.54
CA ILE A 470 -22.46 9.67 -29.43
C ILE A 470 -23.20 9.08 -30.64
N LEU A 471 -22.67 8.00 -31.21
CA LEU A 471 -23.20 7.42 -32.45
C LEU A 471 -24.33 6.40 -32.24
N TYR A 472 -24.33 5.65 -31.14
CA TYR A 472 -25.17 4.44 -31.01
C TYR A 472 -26.13 4.39 -29.82
N LEU A 473 -25.99 5.23 -28.78
CA LEU A 473 -26.85 5.14 -27.59
C LEU A 473 -28.06 6.09 -27.63
N PRO A 474 -29.31 5.57 -27.51
CA PRO A 474 -30.50 6.40 -27.41
C PRO A 474 -30.49 7.27 -26.14
N ASN A 475 -31.28 8.35 -26.14
CA ASN A 475 -31.24 9.45 -25.15
C ASN A 475 -31.18 9.03 -23.66
N TRP A 476 -31.78 7.91 -23.28
CA TRP A 476 -31.76 7.40 -21.89
C TRP A 476 -30.42 6.75 -21.47
N GLY A 477 -29.66 6.18 -22.42
CA GLY A 477 -28.36 5.55 -22.16
C GLY A 477 -27.34 6.52 -21.57
N TRP A 478 -27.40 7.79 -21.98
CA TRP A 478 -26.59 8.89 -21.46
C TRP A 478 -26.77 9.15 -19.96
N ILE A 479 -28.01 9.09 -19.50
CA ILE A 479 -28.36 9.29 -18.09
C ILE A 479 -27.83 8.13 -17.26
N ALA A 480 -28.11 6.89 -17.72
CA ALA A 480 -27.63 5.68 -17.07
C ALA A 480 -26.10 5.65 -16.99
N PHE A 481 -25.41 5.95 -18.09
CA PHE A 481 -23.95 5.93 -18.16
C PHE A 481 -23.31 7.08 -17.36
N GLY A 482 -23.83 8.31 -17.45
CA GLY A 482 -23.35 9.44 -16.64
C GLY A 482 -23.56 9.23 -15.14
N SER A 483 -24.72 8.68 -14.75
CA SER A 483 -25.04 8.35 -13.36
C SER A 483 -24.24 7.17 -12.84
N LEU A 484 -23.96 6.15 -13.66
CA LEU A 484 -23.08 5.03 -13.33
C LEU A 484 -21.65 5.51 -13.10
N ASN A 485 -21.12 6.39 -13.95
CA ASN A 485 -19.81 7.01 -13.76
C ASN A 485 -19.75 7.79 -12.44
N LEU A 486 -20.77 8.61 -12.13
CA LEU A 486 -20.86 9.29 -10.84
C LEU A 486 -20.99 8.33 -9.65
N ALA A 487 -21.76 7.24 -9.76
CA ALA A 487 -21.92 6.26 -8.70
C ALA A 487 -20.62 5.48 -8.44
N VAL A 488 -19.91 5.05 -9.48
CA VAL A 488 -18.59 4.40 -9.37
C VAL A 488 -17.55 5.37 -8.79
N CYS A 489 -17.53 6.63 -9.22
CA CYS A 489 -16.66 7.66 -8.64
C CYS A 489 -17.03 7.98 -7.19
N GLY A 490 -18.33 7.96 -6.85
CA GLY A 490 -18.84 8.15 -5.50
C GLY A 490 -18.41 7.03 -4.57
N LEU A 491 -18.59 5.76 -4.98
CA LEU A 491 -18.18 4.58 -4.20
C LEU A 491 -16.66 4.48 -4.03
N THR A 492 -15.88 4.89 -5.04
CA THR A 492 -14.41 4.89 -4.94
C THR A 492 -13.83 6.00 -4.07
N TYR A 493 -14.51 7.16 -3.98
CA TYR A 493 -14.01 8.30 -3.22
C TYR A 493 -14.63 8.44 -1.81
N PHE A 494 -15.92 8.10 -1.66
CA PHE A 494 -16.69 8.20 -0.40
C PHE A 494 -16.98 6.84 0.26
N GLY A 495 -16.25 5.78 -0.12
CA GLY A 495 -16.33 4.47 0.52
C GLY A 495 -16.13 4.50 2.06
N PRO A 496 -16.40 3.39 2.78
CA PRO A 496 -16.80 3.36 4.20
C PRO A 496 -15.76 3.80 5.26
N GLY A 497 -14.65 4.43 4.85
CA GLY A 497 -13.73 5.13 5.75
C GLY A 497 -14.28 6.46 6.30
N ALA A 498 -15.40 6.96 5.77
CA ALA A 498 -16.09 8.16 6.24
C ALA A 498 -16.82 7.94 7.60
N ARG A 499 -16.07 7.66 8.66
CA ARG A 499 -16.61 7.71 10.03
C ARG A 499 -17.04 9.15 10.34
N CYS A 500 -18.22 9.31 10.91
CA CYS A 500 -18.78 10.61 11.29
C CYS A 500 -17.76 11.48 12.04
N CYS A 501 -17.52 12.68 11.53
CA CYS A 501 -17.04 13.75 12.39
C CYS A 501 -18.13 14.01 13.44
N LYS A 502 -17.83 13.77 14.72
CA LYS A 502 -18.70 14.26 15.81
C LYS A 502 -18.83 15.79 15.68
N PRO A 503 -20.02 16.38 15.87
CA PRO A 503 -20.16 17.82 15.96
C PRO A 503 -19.61 18.30 17.32
N SER A 504 -18.33 18.63 17.35
CA SER A 504 -17.67 19.20 18.53
C SER A 504 -17.69 20.72 18.50
N CYS A 505 -18.80 21.35 18.91
CA CYS A 505 -18.87 22.74 19.39
C CYS A 505 -20.28 23.09 19.92
N ALA A 506 -20.49 23.00 21.23
CA ALA A 506 -21.43 23.85 21.99
C ALA A 506 -21.37 23.53 23.50
N LEU A 507 -20.50 24.23 24.21
CA LEU A 507 -20.67 24.84 25.56
C LEU A 507 -19.34 24.91 26.29
N ALA A 508 -19.00 26.11 26.72
CA ALA A 508 -17.94 26.38 27.68
C ALA A 508 -18.58 26.68 29.03
N SER A 509 -17.99 26.13 30.09
CA SER A 509 -18.11 26.66 31.45
C SER A 509 -16.90 26.18 32.26
N ASP A 510 -16.22 27.11 32.92
CA ASP A 510 -15.09 26.84 33.80
C ASP A 510 -15.46 25.89 34.96
N THR A 511 -14.50 25.06 35.41
CA THR A 511 -14.06 25.03 36.83
C THR A 511 -12.85 24.10 37.04
N SER A 512 -12.19 24.27 38.18
CA SER A 512 -10.87 23.75 38.58
C SER A 512 -10.79 22.22 38.81
N PRO A 513 -9.57 21.63 38.82
CA PRO A 513 -9.38 20.19 39.01
C PRO A 513 -9.48 19.76 40.48
N GLY A 514 -10.23 18.69 40.74
CA GLY A 514 -10.33 18.06 42.07
C GLY A 514 -10.88 16.63 41.96
N ALA A 515 -10.26 15.70 42.68
CA ALA A 515 -10.48 14.26 42.62
C ALA A 515 -11.95 13.78 42.71
N ARG A 516 -12.26 12.65 42.06
CA ARG A 516 -12.95 11.52 42.71
C ARG A 516 -12.93 10.20 41.93
N TYR A 517 -12.86 9.13 42.70
CA TYR A 517 -13.18 7.75 42.35
C TYR A 517 -14.71 7.51 42.35
N LEU A 518 -15.12 6.37 41.79
CA LEU A 518 -16.35 5.61 42.03
C LEU A 518 -17.71 6.04 41.38
N ALA A 519 -18.28 5.02 40.73
CA ALA A 519 -19.69 4.63 40.67
C ALA A 519 -20.70 5.39 39.79
N SER A 520 -21.06 4.75 38.67
CA SER A 520 -22.46 4.52 38.29
C SER A 520 -22.56 3.30 37.37
N GLY A 521 -23.30 2.27 37.76
CA GLY A 521 -23.68 1.13 36.90
C GLY A 521 -25.21 0.96 36.86
N VAL A 522 -25.70 0.16 35.91
CA VAL A 522 -27.03 -0.50 35.79
C VAL A 522 -27.03 -1.16 34.39
N LEU A 523 -26.87 -2.49 34.31
CA LEU A 523 -27.86 -3.52 33.91
C LEU A 523 -28.32 -3.43 32.43
N THR A 524 -28.45 -4.49 31.61
CA THR A 524 -28.44 -5.98 31.79
C THR A 524 -27.55 -6.64 30.68
N SER A 525 -27.37 -7.96 30.48
CA SER A 525 -27.75 -9.24 31.16
C SER A 525 -26.84 -10.39 30.68
N ASP A 526 -26.60 -11.35 31.59
CA ASP A 526 -26.50 -12.82 31.44
C ASP A 526 -25.73 -13.49 30.28
N ASN A 527 -24.63 -14.19 30.63
CA ASN A 527 -24.71 -15.66 30.77
C ASN A 527 -23.55 -16.25 31.59
N GLU A 528 -23.82 -17.38 32.25
CA GLU A 528 -23.04 -17.90 33.37
C GLU A 528 -21.76 -18.67 33.01
N MET A 529 -20.88 -18.78 34.01
CA MET A 529 -19.59 -19.44 33.95
C MET A 529 -19.64 -20.75 34.76
N TRP A 530 -19.52 -21.90 34.09
CA TRP A 530 -19.45 -23.20 34.76
C TRP A 530 -18.00 -23.64 35.00
N VAL A 531 -17.66 -23.84 36.28
CA VAL A 531 -16.45 -24.54 36.73
C VAL A 531 -16.72 -26.05 36.67
N TRP A 532 -15.74 -26.84 36.24
CA TRP A 532 -15.83 -28.31 36.32
C TRP A 532 -14.53 -28.93 36.82
N ASN A 533 -14.66 -29.86 37.76
CA ASN A 533 -13.60 -30.64 38.41
C ASN A 533 -13.80 -32.14 38.09
N GLY A 534 -12.70 -32.91 38.09
CA GLY A 534 -12.69 -34.37 37.94
C GLY A 534 -11.78 -34.81 36.79
N GLN A 535 -10.53 -35.23 37.05
CA GLN A 535 -10.07 -36.54 37.57
C GLN A 535 -10.02 -37.67 36.53
N ASP A 536 -8.88 -38.35 36.53
CA ASP A 536 -8.44 -39.37 35.57
C ASP A 536 -9.01 -40.78 35.84
N ALA A 537 -8.96 -41.66 34.84
CA ALA A 537 -8.23 -42.95 34.93
C ALA A 537 -8.18 -43.74 33.60
N ASP A 538 -7.15 -44.58 33.49
CA ASP A 538 -6.93 -45.67 32.52
C ASP A 538 -8.06 -46.75 32.47
N GLY A 539 -8.14 -47.66 31.48
CA GLY A 539 -7.30 -47.84 30.29
C GLY A 539 -7.43 -49.24 29.63
N SER A 540 -6.63 -49.47 28.58
CA SER A 540 -6.09 -50.74 28.01
C SER A 540 -6.94 -52.03 27.75
N ARG A 541 -6.75 -52.56 26.51
CA ARG A 541 -6.54 -53.99 26.08
C ARG A 541 -7.70 -54.92 25.60
N GLU A 542 -7.70 -55.11 24.27
CA GLU A 542 -7.47 -56.36 23.48
C GLU A 542 -8.47 -57.56 23.37
N TYR A 543 -8.84 -57.86 22.10
CA TYR A 543 -9.28 -59.15 21.46
C TYR A 543 -10.63 -59.82 21.92
N PRO A 544 -11.25 -60.73 21.13
CA PRO A 544 -11.76 -60.56 19.74
C PRO A 544 -13.22 -61.02 19.49
N SER A 545 -13.78 -60.56 18.35
CA SER A 545 -14.81 -61.21 17.49
C SER A 545 -16.24 -61.51 17.98
N THR A 546 -17.17 -61.38 17.03
CA THR A 546 -18.53 -61.97 16.92
C THR A 546 -19.63 -61.63 17.95
N GLU A 547 -20.50 -60.70 17.53
CA GLU A 547 -21.99 -60.84 17.47
C GLU A 547 -22.83 -61.07 18.75
N PRO A 548 -24.17 -60.82 18.75
CA PRO A 548 -24.64 -59.72 19.58
C PRO A 548 -25.86 -59.98 20.50
N ARG A 549 -26.17 -58.94 21.29
CA ARG A 549 -27.42 -58.65 22.05
C ARG A 549 -27.63 -59.39 23.38
N GLY A 550 -27.74 -58.59 24.44
CA GLY A 550 -28.36 -58.94 25.72
C GLY A 550 -28.68 -57.67 26.51
N PHE A 551 -29.96 -57.33 26.66
CA PHE A 551 -30.44 -56.30 27.60
C PHE A 551 -30.35 -56.86 29.03
N LEU A 552 -29.93 -56.06 30.03
CA LEU A 552 -30.81 -55.53 31.10
C LEU A 552 -30.01 -54.75 32.19
N HIS A 553 -30.31 -53.45 32.31
CA HIS A 553 -30.84 -52.79 33.53
C HIS A 553 -30.28 -53.05 34.96
N THR A 554 -29.96 -51.93 35.64
CA THR A 554 -30.13 -51.63 37.10
C THR A 554 -29.28 -52.40 38.15
N CYS A 555 -28.93 -51.86 39.34
CA CYS A 555 -28.82 -50.49 39.88
C CYS A 555 -28.07 -50.53 41.25
N VAL A 556 -28.11 -49.41 41.99
CA VAL A 556 -27.90 -49.25 43.46
C VAL A 556 -26.48 -48.95 43.98
N PHE A 557 -26.43 -47.90 44.81
CA PHE A 557 -25.29 -47.38 45.59
C PHE A 557 -24.90 -48.25 46.80
N THR A 558 -23.69 -48.07 47.34
CA THR A 558 -23.49 -47.65 48.75
C THR A 558 -22.03 -47.28 49.08
N SER A 559 -21.84 -46.66 50.25
CA SER A 559 -20.65 -45.93 50.71
C SER A 559 -19.77 -46.66 51.74
N SER A 560 -18.54 -46.15 51.94
CA SER A 560 -17.63 -46.23 53.13
C SER A 560 -16.24 -46.81 52.81
N GLY A 561 -15.13 -46.39 53.44
CA GLY A 561 -14.90 -45.25 54.35
C GLY A 561 -13.53 -45.34 55.08
N LYS A 562 -13.16 -44.28 55.82
CA LYS A 562 -12.06 -44.20 56.85
C LYS A 562 -10.60 -44.49 56.38
N ALA A 563 -9.54 -44.17 57.11
CA ALA A 563 -9.15 -43.05 58.01
C ALA A 563 -7.72 -43.35 58.52
N PHE A 564 -6.86 -42.35 58.81
CA PHE A 564 -5.86 -42.39 59.89
C PHE A 564 -5.35 -40.97 60.23
N ILE A 565 -4.86 -40.77 61.46
CA ILE A 565 -4.81 -39.49 62.20
C ILE A 565 -3.43 -39.26 62.86
N PHE A 566 -3.09 -37.99 63.11
CA PHE A 566 -2.37 -37.37 64.25
C PHE A 566 -1.40 -36.28 63.73
N GLY A 567 -1.32 -35.05 64.24
CA GLY A 567 -2.06 -34.26 65.25
C GLY A 567 -1.35 -32.88 65.31
N GLY A 568 -1.91 -31.76 65.75
CA GLY A 568 -3.16 -31.48 66.46
C GLY A 568 -2.85 -30.56 67.65
N TYR A 569 -3.26 -29.29 67.60
CA TYR A 569 -3.58 -28.47 68.78
C TYR A 569 -4.45 -27.27 68.39
N ASP A 570 -5.60 -27.14 69.03
CA ASP A 570 -6.60 -26.10 68.79
C ASP A 570 -6.38 -24.86 69.67
N GLY A 571 -7.01 -23.74 69.30
CA GLY A 571 -7.04 -22.51 70.11
C GLY A 571 -7.96 -21.44 69.53
N THR A 572 -9.24 -21.49 69.89
CA THR A 572 -10.27 -20.54 69.45
C THR A 572 -10.43 -19.34 70.40
N GLY A 573 -10.90 -18.22 69.86
CA GLY A 573 -11.64 -17.20 70.62
C GLY A 573 -10.93 -15.86 70.87
N GLY A 574 -11.72 -14.80 70.99
CA GLY A 574 -11.27 -13.46 71.38
C GLY A 574 -11.82 -12.36 70.47
N ALA A 575 -12.78 -11.58 70.98
CA ALA A 575 -13.28 -10.38 70.33
C ALA A 575 -12.73 -9.12 71.01
N SER A 576 -12.66 -8.04 70.23
CA SER A 576 -12.77 -6.61 70.63
C SER A 576 -11.77 -5.98 71.62
N ASP A 577 -11.48 -4.71 71.29
CA ASP A 577 -11.03 -3.59 72.13
C ASP A 577 -9.56 -3.48 72.58
N GLY A 578 -8.99 -2.29 72.30
CA GLY A 578 -8.39 -1.49 73.37
C GLY A 578 -6.89 -1.18 73.30
N LEU A 579 -6.56 -0.02 72.73
CA LEU A 579 -5.56 0.97 73.22
C LEU A 579 -4.06 0.61 73.39
N GLU A 580 -3.26 1.37 72.63
CA GLU A 580 -2.05 2.14 73.02
C GLU A 580 -0.73 1.49 73.54
N GLU A 581 0.36 2.03 72.95
CA GLU A 581 1.76 2.10 73.43
C GLU A 581 2.63 0.82 73.55
N PRO A 582 3.99 0.94 73.55
CA PRO A 582 4.83 1.91 72.81
C PRO A 582 5.99 1.24 72.03
N VAL A 583 6.74 2.03 71.26
CA VAL A 583 7.93 1.61 70.49
C VAL A 583 9.16 1.40 71.39
N PRO A 584 9.86 0.25 71.33
CA PRO A 584 11.25 0.13 71.77
C PRO A 584 12.20 0.53 70.64
N ARG A 585 13.30 1.22 71.02
CA ARG A 585 14.51 1.31 70.18
C ARG A 585 15.21 -0.04 70.16
N GLU A 586 15.82 -0.40 69.04
CA GLU A 586 17.02 -1.23 69.04
C GLU A 586 18.17 -0.44 68.41
N ASP A 587 19.31 -0.49 69.08
CA ASP A 587 20.53 0.26 68.74
C ASP A 587 21.46 -0.57 67.82
N GLY A 588 22.28 0.16 67.06
CA GLY A 588 23.53 -0.25 66.41
C GLY A 588 23.82 -1.73 66.12
N VAL A 589 23.78 -2.09 64.84
CA VAL A 589 24.62 -3.17 64.28
C VAL A 589 25.49 -2.59 63.16
N ASP A 590 26.73 -2.25 63.50
CA ASP A 590 27.81 -2.09 62.54
C ASP A 590 28.23 -3.48 62.03
N GLY A 591 28.48 -3.62 60.73
CA GLY A 591 29.04 -4.84 60.15
C GLY A 591 28.17 -5.51 59.08
N VAL A 592 27.97 -4.83 57.95
CA VAL A 592 27.60 -5.53 56.70
C VAL A 592 28.87 -6.18 56.15
N GLU A 593 29.14 -7.42 56.55
CA GLU A 593 30.07 -8.27 55.82
C GLU A 593 29.56 -8.42 54.37
N SER A 594 30.46 -8.25 53.42
CA SER A 594 30.16 -8.53 52.02
C SER A 594 29.87 -10.01 51.84
N ASP A 595 28.67 -10.36 51.38
CA ASP A 595 28.32 -11.73 51.01
C ASP A 595 29.44 -12.38 50.19
N PRO A 596 29.83 -13.64 50.49
CA PRO A 596 30.82 -14.34 49.70
C PRO A 596 30.27 -14.49 48.27
N VAL A 597 30.98 -13.91 47.31
CA VAL A 597 30.71 -14.08 45.88
C VAL A 597 30.59 -15.58 45.60
N LEU A 598 29.36 -16.04 45.33
CA LEU A 598 29.08 -17.42 44.94
C LEU A 598 30.05 -17.79 43.82
N ASP A 599 30.86 -18.82 44.06
CA ASP A 599 31.82 -19.31 43.07
C ASP A 599 31.04 -19.84 41.87
N MET A 600 30.84 -18.97 40.87
CA MET A 600 30.25 -19.36 39.59
C MET A 600 31.13 -20.46 39.01
N GLY A 601 30.57 -21.67 39.01
CA GLY A 601 31.26 -22.87 38.56
C GLY A 601 31.79 -22.68 37.16
N GLU A 602 32.81 -23.48 36.80
CA GLU A 602 33.49 -23.38 35.50
C GLU A 602 32.50 -23.36 34.30
N PHE A 603 31.40 -24.09 34.44
CA PHE A 603 30.28 -24.12 33.50
C PHE A 603 29.64 -22.73 33.25
N ASP A 604 29.34 -21.97 34.30
CA ASP A 604 28.69 -20.65 34.17
C ASP A 604 29.64 -19.62 33.54
N ARG A 605 30.95 -19.71 33.85
CA ARG A 605 31.98 -18.89 33.19
C ARG A 605 32.10 -19.21 31.70
N GLN A 606 32.02 -20.48 31.31
CA GLN A 606 31.99 -20.89 29.90
C GLN A 606 30.72 -20.39 29.19
N MET A 607 29.56 -20.45 29.86
CA MET A 607 28.29 -19.95 29.33
C MET A 607 28.26 -18.42 29.17
N LEU A 608 28.87 -17.68 30.10
CA LEU A 608 29.05 -16.23 30.00
C LEU A 608 29.97 -15.85 28.83
N ALA A 609 31.09 -16.56 28.65
CA ALA A 609 31.99 -16.35 27.51
C ALA A 609 31.29 -16.63 26.16
N VAL A 610 30.42 -17.64 26.12
CA VAL A 610 29.52 -17.94 24.99
C VAL A 610 28.56 -16.77 24.71
N GLY A 611 27.92 -16.22 25.74
CA GLY A 611 27.04 -15.05 25.64
C GLY A 611 27.77 -13.82 25.07
N VAL A 612 28.99 -13.53 25.58
CA VAL A 612 29.84 -12.42 25.11
C VAL A 612 30.34 -12.62 23.68
N HIS A 613 30.59 -13.85 23.23
CA HIS A 613 30.91 -14.10 21.82
C HIS A 613 29.70 -13.82 20.92
N LEU A 614 28.54 -14.38 21.29
CA LEU A 614 27.26 -14.14 20.61
C LEU A 614 26.97 -12.63 20.49
N ALA A 615 27.22 -11.85 21.54
CA ALA A 615 27.03 -10.39 21.62
C ALA A 615 27.53 -9.61 20.41
N ARG A 616 28.66 -10.04 19.86
CA ARG A 616 29.36 -9.32 18.77
C ARG A 616 28.69 -9.53 17.40
N MET A 617 27.80 -10.51 17.28
CA MET A 617 27.32 -11.08 16.01
C MET A 617 28.49 -11.27 15.02
N ALA A 618 29.63 -11.73 15.56
CA ALA A 618 30.85 -12.00 14.82
C ALA A 618 30.95 -13.50 14.56
N LEU A 619 31.69 -13.87 13.52
CA LEU A 619 31.99 -15.27 13.29
C LEU A 619 33.11 -15.71 14.25
N THR A 620 33.06 -16.94 14.78
CA THR A 620 34.20 -17.54 15.50
C THR A 620 35.42 -17.61 14.58
N ARG A 621 35.18 -18.00 13.32
CA ARG A 621 36.12 -18.06 12.21
C ARG A 621 35.36 -18.06 10.88
N LYS A 622 36.02 -17.70 9.77
CA LYS A 622 35.34 -17.43 8.48
C LYS A 622 34.70 -18.70 7.89
N GLU A 623 35.27 -19.85 8.17
CA GLU A 623 34.90 -21.19 7.70
C GLU A 623 33.53 -21.66 8.24
N MET A 624 33.04 -21.00 9.30
CA MET A 624 31.71 -21.24 9.88
C MET A 624 30.58 -20.53 9.13
N LEU A 625 30.88 -19.56 8.26
CA LEU A 625 29.88 -18.97 7.37
C LEU A 625 29.64 -19.90 6.17
N ARG A 626 28.78 -20.90 6.38
CA ARG A 626 28.49 -21.95 5.39
C ARG A 626 27.11 -21.76 4.76
N ALA A 627 26.95 -22.26 3.55
CA ALA A 627 25.67 -22.38 2.87
C ALA A 627 25.56 -23.70 2.11
N THR A 628 24.34 -24.12 1.80
CA THR A 628 24.07 -25.23 0.90
C THR A 628 23.21 -24.77 -0.27
N GLN A 629 23.11 -25.57 -1.34
CA GLN A 629 22.19 -25.24 -2.43
C GLN A 629 20.77 -25.71 -2.06
N ALA A 630 19.75 -24.89 -2.34
CA ALA A 630 18.34 -25.21 -2.06
C ALA A 630 17.90 -26.59 -2.62
N ARG A 631 18.49 -27.02 -3.76
CA ARG A 631 18.28 -28.38 -4.30
C ARG A 631 18.64 -29.50 -3.32
N HIS A 632 19.66 -29.33 -2.46
CA HIS A 632 20.07 -30.34 -1.47
C HIS A 632 19.05 -30.48 -0.34
N VAL A 633 18.35 -29.39 0.00
CA VAL A 633 17.24 -29.43 0.95
C VAL A 633 16.03 -30.15 0.35
N LEU A 634 15.65 -29.81 -0.89
CA LEU A 634 14.48 -30.36 -1.58
C LEU A 634 14.67 -31.79 -2.11
N TRP A 635 15.92 -32.27 -2.19
CA TRP A 635 16.26 -33.58 -2.73
C TRP A 635 15.46 -34.74 -2.12
N ARG A 636 14.99 -35.65 -2.98
CA ARG A 636 14.09 -36.77 -2.62
C ARG A 636 12.91 -36.32 -1.75
N PHE A 637 12.19 -35.30 -2.21
CA PHE A 637 11.07 -34.67 -1.50
C PHE A 637 11.44 -34.29 -0.07
N GLY A 638 12.40 -33.38 0.07
CA GLY A 638 12.75 -32.84 1.39
C GLY A 638 13.37 -33.86 2.34
N LYS A 639 14.16 -34.84 1.85
CA LYS A 639 14.69 -35.94 2.71
C LYS A 639 15.38 -35.41 3.96
N THR A 640 16.16 -34.32 3.85
CA THR A 640 16.81 -33.62 4.97
C THR A 640 15.81 -33.19 6.06
N LEU A 641 14.67 -32.61 5.67
CA LEU A 641 13.65 -32.09 6.59
C LEU A 641 12.81 -33.22 7.19
N ARG A 642 12.59 -34.32 6.44
CA ARG A 642 11.89 -35.52 6.92
C ARG A 642 12.77 -36.42 7.80
N ALA A 643 14.09 -36.27 7.74
CA ALA A 643 14.99 -37.07 8.55
C ALA A 643 14.88 -36.66 10.02
N GLY A 644 14.84 -37.64 10.94
CA GLY A 644 14.75 -37.38 12.38
C GLY A 644 15.96 -36.63 12.95
N PRO A 645 15.95 -36.27 14.25
CA PRO A 645 17.07 -35.55 14.89
C PRO A 645 18.40 -36.33 14.86
N PHE A 646 18.35 -37.66 14.72
CA PHE A 646 19.52 -38.55 14.70
C PHE A 646 19.97 -38.99 13.30
N ALA A 647 19.60 -38.26 12.26
CA ALA A 647 20.08 -38.54 10.91
C ALA A 647 21.60 -38.35 10.79
N LYS A 648 22.25 -39.11 9.90
CA LYS A 648 23.67 -38.89 9.57
C LYS A 648 23.88 -37.42 9.15
N SER A 649 24.93 -36.79 9.67
CA SER A 649 25.30 -35.41 9.33
C SER A 649 25.36 -35.24 7.80
N GLN A 650 24.79 -34.13 7.31
CA GLN A 650 24.81 -33.73 5.90
C GLN A 650 25.76 -32.54 5.67
N TYR A 651 26.64 -32.25 6.63
CA TYR A 651 27.55 -31.10 6.64
C TYR A 651 28.42 -30.97 5.39
N GLN A 652 28.83 -32.10 4.81
CA GLN A 652 29.53 -32.21 3.53
C GLN A 652 28.76 -31.68 2.31
N LEU A 653 27.45 -31.44 2.43
CA LEU A 653 26.63 -30.77 1.41
C LEU A 653 26.63 -29.24 1.59
N SER A 654 27.33 -28.70 2.60
CA SER A 654 27.56 -27.27 2.81
C SER A 654 28.96 -26.85 2.39
N GLU A 655 29.04 -25.69 1.74
CA GLU A 655 30.25 -25.03 1.27
C GLU A 655 30.44 -23.70 2.02
N GLU A 656 31.68 -23.25 2.13
CA GLU A 656 32.01 -21.94 2.72
C GLU A 656 31.62 -20.81 1.77
N VAL A 657 31.09 -19.73 2.34
CA VAL A 657 30.65 -18.57 1.57
C VAL A 657 30.99 -17.28 2.29
N THR A 658 31.31 -16.23 1.53
CA THR A 658 31.48 -14.88 2.09
C THR A 658 30.15 -14.22 2.45
N GLN A 659 29.03 -14.73 1.92
CA GLN A 659 27.70 -14.19 2.17
C GLN A 659 26.60 -15.21 1.86
N VAL A 660 25.60 -15.31 2.75
CA VAL A 660 24.43 -16.18 2.53
C VAL A 660 23.37 -15.43 1.72
N ARG A 661 22.87 -16.02 0.63
CA ARG A 661 21.83 -15.35 -0.20
C ARG A 661 20.46 -15.38 0.47
N GLN A 662 20.15 -16.42 1.25
CA GLN A 662 18.95 -16.45 2.08
C GLN A 662 19.10 -17.39 3.28
N PHE A 663 18.79 -16.91 4.48
CA PHE A 663 18.62 -17.73 5.68
C PHE A 663 17.23 -18.41 5.65
N TRP A 664 17.13 -19.72 5.90
CA TRP A 664 15.85 -20.43 5.99
C TRP A 664 15.54 -20.76 7.46
N SER A 665 14.71 -19.92 8.07
CA SER A 665 14.20 -20.16 9.42
C SER A 665 12.89 -20.95 9.38
N HIS A 666 12.73 -21.88 10.33
CA HIS A 666 11.56 -22.73 10.47
C HIS A 666 11.44 -23.30 11.88
N SER A 667 10.21 -23.64 12.30
CA SER A 667 10.02 -24.55 13.45
C SER A 667 10.35 -25.98 13.04
N TRP A 668 10.78 -26.81 14.00
CA TRP A 668 10.90 -28.27 13.79
C TRP A 668 9.58 -29.02 14.06
N HIS A 669 8.62 -28.44 14.78
CA HIS A 669 7.39 -29.13 15.21
C HIS A 669 6.23 -29.12 14.19
N GLY A 670 6.03 -28.01 13.46
CA GLY A 670 4.94 -27.94 12.47
C GLY A 670 5.07 -28.95 11.31
N ASN A 671 3.99 -29.16 10.57
CA ASN A 671 3.89 -30.17 9.51
C ASN A 671 5.04 -30.08 8.48
N VAL A 672 5.87 -31.13 8.45
CA VAL A 672 7.07 -31.21 7.60
C VAL A 672 6.73 -31.23 6.10
N TRP A 673 5.65 -31.90 5.71
CA TRP A 673 5.21 -31.93 4.31
C TRP A 673 4.74 -30.56 3.83
N ALA A 674 3.98 -29.82 4.65
CA ALA A 674 3.58 -28.45 4.34
C ALA A 674 4.80 -27.52 4.16
N LYS A 675 5.85 -27.68 4.97
CA LYS A 675 7.14 -26.97 4.79
C LYS A 675 7.82 -27.35 3.47
N ILE A 676 7.84 -28.63 3.11
CA ILE A 676 8.44 -29.12 1.86
C ILE A 676 7.67 -28.57 0.65
N CYS A 677 6.34 -28.65 0.66
CA CYS A 677 5.48 -28.04 -0.35
C CYS A 677 5.73 -26.53 -0.47
N LEU A 678 5.87 -25.82 0.66
CA LEU A 678 6.20 -24.39 0.66
C LEU A 678 7.55 -24.10 0.00
N LEU A 679 8.57 -24.88 0.32
CA LEU A 679 9.91 -24.70 -0.26
C LEU A 679 9.94 -25.06 -1.76
N PHE A 680 9.16 -26.06 -2.20
CA PHE A 680 8.95 -26.35 -3.62
C PHE A 680 8.22 -25.20 -4.33
N VAL A 681 7.10 -24.71 -3.80
CA VAL A 681 6.38 -23.55 -4.38
C VAL A 681 7.33 -22.36 -4.49
N VAL A 682 7.97 -21.94 -3.38
CA VAL A 682 8.86 -20.76 -3.36
C VAL A 682 10.10 -20.90 -4.27
N SER A 683 10.63 -22.11 -4.48
CA SER A 683 11.89 -22.32 -5.22
C SER A 683 11.72 -22.75 -6.68
N ASN A 684 10.69 -23.55 -6.97
CA ASN A 684 10.48 -24.23 -8.25
C ASN A 684 9.24 -23.74 -9.00
N GLY A 685 8.26 -23.15 -8.31
CA GLY A 685 6.98 -22.78 -8.92
C GLY A 685 7.07 -21.71 -10.01
N MET A 686 7.85 -20.63 -9.81
CA MET A 686 8.03 -19.61 -10.87
C MET A 686 8.72 -20.18 -12.13
N PRO A 687 9.82 -20.94 -12.04
CA PRO A 687 10.37 -21.69 -13.18
C PRO A 687 9.37 -22.62 -13.85
N ALA A 688 8.59 -23.38 -13.06
CA ALA A 688 7.59 -24.31 -13.57
C ALA A 688 6.55 -23.61 -14.43
N MET A 689 5.97 -22.52 -13.94
CA MET A 689 4.92 -21.75 -14.62
C MET A 689 5.47 -21.02 -15.87
N PHE A 690 6.72 -20.54 -15.84
CA PHE A 690 7.33 -19.91 -17.00
C PHE A 690 7.65 -20.92 -18.12
N ILE A 691 8.24 -22.07 -17.77
CA ILE A 691 8.61 -23.11 -18.74
C ILE A 691 7.36 -23.79 -19.32
N SER A 692 6.35 -24.06 -18.51
CA SER A 692 5.08 -24.61 -19.01
C SER A 692 4.33 -23.63 -19.89
N LEU A 693 4.26 -22.34 -19.53
CA LEU A 693 3.64 -21.34 -20.41
C LEU A 693 4.38 -21.24 -21.76
N LEU A 694 5.72 -21.13 -21.74
CA LEU A 694 6.52 -21.07 -22.96
C LEU A 694 6.29 -22.29 -23.86
N LEU A 695 6.47 -23.50 -23.30
CA LEU A 695 6.38 -24.74 -24.09
C LEU A 695 4.94 -25.09 -24.49
N ALA A 696 3.94 -24.83 -23.64
CA ALA A 696 2.53 -25.01 -24.01
C ALA A 696 2.09 -24.05 -25.13
N THR A 697 2.76 -22.90 -25.32
CA THR A 697 2.51 -22.02 -26.47
C THR A 697 3.32 -22.38 -27.70
N SER A 698 4.60 -22.72 -27.55
CA SER A 698 5.50 -22.97 -28.70
C SER A 698 5.31 -24.35 -29.32
N LEU A 699 4.99 -25.37 -28.53
CA LEU A 699 4.90 -26.75 -29.02
C LEU A 699 3.69 -26.96 -29.95
N PRO A 700 2.47 -26.46 -29.67
CA PRO A 700 1.35 -26.57 -30.62
C PRO A 700 1.61 -25.83 -31.93
N PHE A 701 2.27 -24.67 -31.88
CA PHE A 701 2.66 -23.92 -33.09
C PHE A 701 3.64 -24.73 -33.96
N LEU A 702 4.64 -25.37 -33.35
CA LEU A 702 5.56 -26.27 -34.05
C LEU A 702 4.86 -27.53 -34.58
N LEU A 703 4.00 -28.17 -33.77
CA LEU A 703 3.26 -29.36 -34.18
C LEU A 703 2.33 -29.06 -35.35
N PHE A 704 1.58 -27.96 -35.30
CA PHE A 704 0.70 -27.54 -36.39
C PHE A 704 1.47 -27.33 -37.70
N HIS A 705 2.62 -26.64 -37.66
CA HIS A 705 3.48 -26.50 -38.82
C HIS A 705 4.03 -27.82 -39.39
N LEU A 706 4.10 -28.88 -38.58
CA LEU A 706 4.52 -30.22 -39.00
C LEU A 706 3.34 -31.11 -39.44
N THR A 707 2.12 -30.87 -38.95
CA THR A 707 0.93 -31.69 -39.25
C THR A 707 0.04 -31.15 -40.36
N VAL A 708 0.13 -29.87 -40.73
CA VAL A 708 -0.70 -29.23 -41.78
C VAL A 708 -0.39 -29.71 -43.21
N GLN A 709 0.54 -30.66 -43.38
CA GLN A 709 0.63 -31.45 -44.61
C GLN A 709 -0.35 -32.64 -44.67
N ALA A 710 -1.17 -32.87 -43.64
CA ALA A 710 -2.31 -33.77 -43.69
C ALA A 710 -3.60 -32.98 -43.96
N ASP A 711 -4.37 -33.40 -44.97
CA ASP A 711 -5.46 -32.62 -45.57
C ASP A 711 -6.67 -32.32 -44.67
N ASP A 712 -6.76 -32.90 -43.47
CA ASP A 712 -7.82 -32.60 -42.50
C ASP A 712 -7.36 -32.86 -41.05
N PRO A 713 -6.77 -31.87 -40.35
CA PRO A 713 -6.37 -32.04 -38.96
C PRO A 713 -7.58 -31.91 -38.02
N ASP A 714 -7.88 -32.92 -37.21
CA ASP A 714 -8.94 -32.89 -36.17
C ASP A 714 -8.69 -31.80 -35.11
N VAL A 715 -9.04 -30.55 -35.43
CA VAL A 715 -8.78 -29.33 -34.64
C VAL A 715 -9.31 -29.47 -33.20
N CYS A 716 -10.42 -30.20 -33.05
CA CYS A 716 -11.12 -30.45 -31.79
C CYS A 716 -10.21 -31.01 -30.68
N PHE A 717 -9.16 -31.79 -31.00
CA PHE A 717 -8.28 -32.38 -29.98
C PHE A 717 -7.15 -31.46 -29.50
N ILE A 718 -6.92 -30.30 -30.13
CA ILE A 718 -5.80 -29.42 -29.81
C ILE A 718 -5.96 -28.82 -28.39
N TRP A 719 -7.16 -28.38 -28.01
CA TRP A 719 -7.35 -27.64 -26.75
C TRP A 719 -7.14 -28.50 -25.48
N PRO A 720 -7.74 -29.71 -25.34
CA PRO A 720 -7.49 -30.57 -24.19
C PRO A 720 -6.03 -31.04 -24.14
N THR A 721 -5.44 -31.30 -25.31
CA THR A 721 -4.03 -31.70 -25.43
C THR A 721 -3.08 -30.60 -24.95
N GLN A 722 -3.33 -29.34 -25.28
CA GLN A 722 -2.53 -28.22 -24.82
C GLN A 722 -2.63 -28.00 -23.31
N GLN A 723 -3.84 -28.13 -22.75
CA GLN A 723 -4.08 -28.05 -21.30
C GLN A 723 -3.37 -29.21 -20.56
N LEU A 724 -3.35 -30.42 -21.13
CA LEU A 724 -2.60 -31.57 -20.61
C LEU A 724 -1.08 -31.35 -20.69
N ILE A 725 -0.56 -30.88 -21.84
CA ILE A 725 0.87 -30.58 -22.05
C ILE A 725 1.34 -29.51 -21.06
N GLY A 726 0.62 -28.39 -20.93
CA GLY A 726 0.95 -27.32 -19.99
C GLY A 726 0.99 -27.82 -18.55
N SER A 727 -0.02 -28.59 -18.14
CA SER A 727 -0.11 -29.19 -16.80
C SER A 727 1.02 -30.19 -16.53
N LEU A 728 1.34 -31.05 -17.49
CA LEU A 728 2.41 -32.05 -17.40
C LEU A 728 3.79 -31.39 -17.32
N ILE A 729 4.09 -30.44 -18.21
CA ILE A 729 5.35 -29.69 -18.20
C ILE A 729 5.49 -28.89 -16.91
N CYS A 730 4.40 -28.30 -16.41
CA CYS A 730 4.40 -27.59 -15.13
C CYS A 730 4.72 -28.56 -13.97
N GLY A 731 4.06 -29.71 -13.90
CA GLY A 731 4.30 -30.74 -12.88
C GLY A 731 5.73 -31.29 -12.93
N LEU A 732 6.21 -31.69 -14.11
CA LEU A 732 7.57 -32.18 -14.32
C LEU A 732 8.61 -31.12 -13.94
N THR A 733 8.45 -29.88 -14.39
CA THR A 733 9.37 -28.79 -14.04
C THR A 733 9.33 -28.49 -12.54
N PHE A 734 8.14 -28.46 -11.92
CA PHE A 734 7.99 -28.23 -10.49
C PHE A 734 8.74 -29.26 -9.63
N LEU A 735 8.68 -30.54 -10.03
CA LEU A 735 9.32 -31.65 -9.33
C LEU A 735 10.82 -31.78 -9.63
N LEU A 736 11.22 -31.58 -10.89
CA LEU A 736 12.58 -31.86 -11.36
C LEU A 736 13.51 -30.65 -11.31
N TRP A 737 12.99 -29.42 -11.22
CA TRP A 737 13.80 -28.21 -11.18
C TRP A 737 14.78 -28.20 -10.00
N GLN A 738 16.04 -27.85 -10.28
CA GLN A 738 17.16 -27.91 -9.34
C GLN A 738 17.59 -26.49 -8.89
N PRO A 739 16.99 -25.90 -7.84
CA PRO A 739 17.28 -24.54 -7.44
C PRO A 739 18.70 -24.40 -6.88
N ARG A 740 19.58 -23.72 -7.63
CA ARG A 740 21.00 -23.46 -7.29
C ARG A 740 21.20 -22.30 -6.29
N LYS A 741 20.16 -21.88 -5.56
CA LYS A 741 20.23 -20.77 -4.60
C LYS A 741 21.04 -21.21 -3.37
N LYS A 742 22.16 -20.53 -3.06
CA LYS A 742 22.91 -20.75 -1.81
C LYS A 742 22.09 -20.24 -0.61
N ILE A 743 21.71 -21.13 0.30
CA ILE A 743 20.88 -20.85 1.47
C ILE A 743 21.55 -21.39 2.74
N PHE A 744 21.26 -20.80 3.90
CA PHE A 744 21.59 -21.42 5.18
C PHE A 744 20.38 -22.20 5.68
N LEU A 745 20.61 -23.45 6.08
CA LEU A 745 19.67 -24.30 6.83
C LEU A 745 20.48 -25.01 7.91
N ASP A 746 20.14 -24.79 9.17
CA ASP A 746 20.75 -25.38 10.37
C ASP A 746 21.16 -26.85 10.20
N LYS A 747 20.26 -27.72 9.73
CA LYS A 747 20.49 -29.17 9.64
C LYS A 747 21.56 -29.61 8.62
N ILE A 748 21.89 -28.76 7.65
CA ILE A 748 22.96 -29.02 6.67
C ILE A 748 24.19 -28.15 6.98
N CYS A 749 24.01 -26.90 7.40
CA CYS A 749 25.09 -25.94 7.56
C CYS A 749 25.76 -25.97 8.95
N ILE A 750 25.11 -26.57 9.95
CA ILE A 750 25.70 -26.89 11.26
C ILE A 750 25.97 -28.40 11.31
N HIS A 751 27.14 -28.78 11.81
CA HIS A 751 27.54 -30.17 11.89
C HIS A 751 26.69 -30.91 12.93
N GLN A 752 26.00 -32.00 12.55
CA GLN A 752 24.99 -32.62 13.44
C GLN A 752 25.56 -33.68 14.41
N SER A 753 26.74 -34.26 14.14
CA SER A 753 27.29 -35.39 14.91
C SER A 753 28.49 -35.03 15.80
N ASN A 754 29.49 -34.32 15.28
CA ASN A 754 30.59 -33.73 16.06
C ASN A 754 30.05 -32.56 16.90
N GLN A 755 30.12 -32.69 18.23
CA GLN A 755 29.56 -31.72 19.18
C GLN A 755 30.30 -30.38 19.20
N SER A 756 31.63 -30.34 18.99
CA SER A 756 32.37 -29.07 19.02
C SER A 756 32.00 -28.19 17.81
N LEU A 757 31.98 -28.77 16.60
CA LEU A 757 31.51 -28.09 15.39
C LEU A 757 30.01 -27.79 15.43
N LYS A 758 29.21 -28.58 16.16
CA LYS A 758 27.79 -28.30 16.39
C LYS A 758 27.62 -27.05 17.26
N MET A 759 28.29 -27.02 18.41
CA MET A 759 28.28 -25.89 19.34
C MET A 759 28.80 -24.64 18.64
N GLU A 760 29.96 -24.71 17.99
CA GLU A 760 30.50 -23.61 17.21
C GLU A 760 29.51 -23.13 16.13
N GLY A 761 28.85 -24.03 15.41
CA GLY A 761 27.83 -23.66 14.43
C GLY A 761 26.62 -22.95 15.04
N LEU A 762 26.18 -23.36 16.24
CA LEU A 762 25.11 -22.69 17.00
C LEU A 762 25.53 -21.27 17.44
N LEU A 763 26.76 -21.11 17.94
CA LEU A 763 27.33 -19.79 18.29
C LEU A 763 27.36 -18.83 17.09
N ASN A 764 27.52 -19.37 15.87
CA ASN A 764 27.59 -18.57 14.65
C ASN A 764 26.22 -18.22 14.02
N VAL A 765 25.09 -18.85 14.40
CA VAL A 765 23.77 -18.64 13.75
C VAL A 765 23.43 -17.15 13.59
N CYS A 766 23.65 -16.40 14.66
CA CYS A 766 23.42 -14.96 14.74
C CYS A 766 24.28 -14.15 13.76
N ALA A 767 25.56 -14.47 13.66
CA ALA A 767 26.46 -13.88 12.67
C ALA A 767 26.05 -14.26 11.24
N VAL A 768 25.60 -15.51 11.01
CA VAL A 768 25.07 -15.94 9.70
C VAL A 768 23.82 -15.14 9.30
N VAL A 769 22.92 -14.82 10.25
CA VAL A 769 21.76 -13.92 10.00
C VAL A 769 22.23 -12.51 9.59
N LYS A 770 23.23 -11.93 10.27
CA LYS A 770 23.85 -10.64 9.89
C LYS A 770 24.50 -10.70 8.51
N HIS A 771 25.15 -11.82 8.16
CA HIS A 771 25.74 -12.06 6.84
C HIS A 771 24.75 -12.59 5.77
N SER A 772 23.44 -12.58 6.04
CA SER A 772 22.39 -13.03 5.11
C SER A 772 21.70 -11.87 4.37
N LYS A 773 21.61 -11.94 3.03
CA LYS A 773 20.91 -10.92 2.21
C LYS A 773 19.39 -10.87 2.40
N SER A 774 18.80 -11.93 2.94
CA SER A 774 17.36 -12.07 3.19
C SER A 774 17.10 -13.26 4.10
N MET A 775 15.92 -13.31 4.73
CA MET A 775 15.45 -14.45 5.51
C MET A 775 14.13 -14.95 4.93
N LEU A 776 13.99 -16.25 4.72
CA LEU A 776 12.70 -16.93 4.51
C LEU A 776 12.27 -17.47 5.86
N VAL A 777 11.08 -17.08 6.31
CA VAL A 777 10.49 -17.60 7.55
C VAL A 777 9.35 -18.54 7.14
N CYS A 778 9.58 -19.84 7.27
CA CYS A 778 8.58 -20.89 7.08
C CYS A 778 7.74 -21.01 8.35
N TRP A 779 6.78 -20.10 8.51
CA TRP A 779 6.03 -19.90 9.74
C TRP A 779 4.83 -20.86 9.88
N ASP A 780 4.60 -21.30 11.12
CA ASP A 780 3.46 -22.08 11.58
C ASP A 780 3.10 -21.69 13.03
N THR A 781 1.98 -22.19 13.57
CA THR A 781 1.50 -21.82 14.92
C THR A 781 2.42 -22.23 16.07
N THR A 782 3.45 -23.04 15.82
CA THR A 782 4.48 -23.40 16.82
C THR A 782 5.74 -22.53 16.71
N TYR A 783 5.86 -21.71 15.66
CA TYR A 783 7.08 -20.96 15.38
C TYR A 783 7.42 -19.92 16.46
N ILE A 784 6.43 -19.17 16.97
CA ILE A 784 6.64 -18.19 18.05
C ILE A 784 6.85 -18.86 19.41
N GLN A 785 6.41 -20.12 19.56
CA GLN A 785 6.66 -20.95 20.75
C GLN A 785 8.10 -21.47 20.84
N ARG A 786 9.02 -21.07 19.94
CA ARG A 786 10.40 -21.56 19.87
C ARG A 786 11.38 -20.41 19.99
N LEU A 787 12.12 -20.39 21.10
CA LEU A 787 12.98 -19.26 21.46
C LEU A 787 14.03 -18.94 20.37
N TRP A 788 14.69 -19.95 19.82
CA TRP A 788 15.61 -19.80 18.68
C TRP A 788 14.97 -19.13 17.46
N CYS A 789 13.74 -19.51 17.09
CA CYS A 789 13.04 -18.96 15.92
C CYS A 789 12.67 -17.49 16.08
N VAL A 790 12.35 -17.06 17.30
CA VAL A 790 12.08 -15.66 17.63
C VAL A 790 13.39 -14.86 17.71
N LEU A 791 14.44 -15.42 18.32
CA LEU A 791 15.79 -14.84 18.34
C LEU A 791 16.31 -14.59 16.91
N GLU A 792 16.18 -15.54 15.99
CA GLU A 792 16.59 -15.38 14.59
C GLU A 792 15.90 -14.18 13.91
N MET A 793 14.59 -14.01 14.14
CA MET A 793 13.84 -12.87 13.60
C MET A 793 14.26 -11.54 14.23
N ALA A 794 14.40 -11.49 15.55
CA ALA A 794 14.87 -10.32 16.27
C ALA A 794 16.30 -9.93 15.85
N ALA A 795 17.18 -10.92 15.68
CA ALA A 795 18.54 -10.74 15.16
C ALA A 795 18.55 -10.17 13.74
N ALA A 796 17.65 -10.63 12.87
CA ALA A 796 17.52 -10.10 11.51
C ALA A 796 17.03 -8.65 11.49
N LEU A 797 16.06 -8.30 12.35
CA LEU A 797 15.59 -6.91 12.51
C LEU A 797 16.64 -6.01 13.16
N LYS A 798 17.42 -6.51 14.13
CA LYS A 798 18.49 -5.74 14.77
C LYS A 798 19.65 -5.49 13.80
N ALA A 799 20.09 -6.51 13.06
CA ALA A 799 21.24 -6.41 12.15
C ALA A 799 20.96 -5.55 10.89
N HIS A 800 19.71 -5.53 10.40
CA HIS A 800 19.35 -4.89 9.13
C HIS A 800 18.26 -3.80 9.27
N GLY A 801 17.85 -3.48 10.50
CA GLY A 801 16.74 -2.57 10.81
C GLY A 801 15.40 -3.02 10.23
N ARG A 802 14.44 -2.08 10.13
CA ARG A 802 13.19 -2.29 9.35
C ARG A 802 13.42 -2.51 7.84
N ALA A 803 14.65 -2.34 7.35
CA ALA A 803 15.04 -2.69 5.97
C ALA A 803 15.35 -4.19 5.79
N ALA A 804 15.38 -4.98 6.88
CA ALA A 804 15.52 -6.43 6.85
C ALA A 804 14.57 -7.08 5.83
N ARG A 805 15.14 -7.81 4.86
CA ARG A 805 14.35 -8.51 3.83
C ARG A 805 13.80 -9.83 4.39
N LEU A 806 12.84 -9.70 5.31
CA LEU A 806 12.05 -10.82 5.84
C LEU A 806 10.97 -11.22 4.84
N ILE A 807 11.02 -12.47 4.38
CA ILE A 807 10.03 -13.10 3.51
C ILE A 807 9.30 -14.13 4.39
N ILE A 808 8.26 -13.68 5.09
CA ILE A 808 7.44 -14.58 5.90
C ILE A 808 6.43 -15.30 5.00
N ARG A 809 6.37 -16.62 5.13
CA ARG A 809 5.48 -17.48 4.36
C ARG A 809 4.88 -18.58 5.25
N PRO A 810 3.54 -18.59 5.44
CA PRO A 810 2.86 -19.66 6.14
C PRO A 810 3.00 -21.00 5.43
N ILE A 811 3.23 -22.08 6.17
CA ILE A 811 3.31 -23.44 5.59
C ILE A 811 1.97 -23.90 5.00
N SER A 812 0.84 -23.35 5.49
CA SER A 812 -0.51 -23.58 4.96
C SER A 812 -0.75 -23.00 3.56
N TRP A 813 0.07 -22.04 3.13
CA TRP A 813 -0.13 -21.33 1.87
C TRP A 813 0.17 -22.20 0.64
N ALA A 814 1.16 -23.10 0.73
CA ALA A 814 1.55 -23.94 -0.39
C ALA A 814 0.51 -25.02 -0.73
N PRO A 815 -0.11 -25.72 0.24
CA PRO A 815 -1.31 -26.52 -0.01
C PRO A 815 -2.43 -25.76 -0.73
N VAL A 816 -2.72 -24.50 -0.34
CA VAL A 816 -3.74 -23.70 -1.05
C VAL A 816 -3.35 -23.49 -2.51
N VAL A 817 -2.11 -23.06 -2.79
CA VAL A 817 -1.64 -22.80 -4.16
C VAL A 817 -1.66 -24.07 -5.01
N ILE A 818 -1.21 -25.22 -4.47
CA ILE A 818 -1.20 -26.50 -5.17
C ILE A 818 -2.62 -27.01 -5.44
N VAL A 819 -3.50 -27.01 -4.43
CA VAL A 819 -4.90 -27.44 -4.57
C VAL A 819 -5.66 -26.52 -5.54
N SER A 820 -5.43 -25.21 -5.49
CA SER A 820 -6.04 -24.26 -6.43
C SER A 820 -5.55 -24.51 -7.86
N PHE A 821 -4.23 -24.69 -8.05
CA PHE A 821 -3.66 -25.00 -9.37
C PHE A 821 -4.20 -26.31 -9.95
N VAL A 822 -4.24 -27.38 -9.15
CA VAL A 822 -4.78 -28.67 -9.58
C VAL A 822 -6.29 -28.57 -9.84
N GLY A 823 -7.04 -27.91 -8.97
CA GLY A 823 -8.48 -27.68 -9.14
C GLY A 823 -8.80 -26.94 -10.43
N VAL A 824 -8.14 -25.81 -10.68
CA VAL A 824 -8.26 -25.05 -11.93
C VAL A 824 -7.78 -25.87 -13.13
N SER A 825 -6.73 -26.69 -13.00
CA SER A 825 -6.25 -27.54 -14.10
C SER A 825 -7.27 -28.61 -14.51
N ILE A 826 -7.89 -29.28 -13.54
CA ILE A 826 -8.94 -30.29 -13.81
C ILE A 826 -10.18 -29.58 -14.36
N LEU A 827 -10.56 -28.44 -13.79
CA LEU A 827 -11.71 -27.66 -14.24
C LEU A 827 -11.58 -27.20 -15.70
N MET A 828 -10.42 -26.63 -16.06
CA MET A 828 -10.16 -26.20 -17.43
C MET A 828 -10.01 -27.38 -18.39
N ALA A 829 -9.49 -28.53 -17.94
CA ALA A 829 -9.46 -29.74 -18.76
C ALA A 829 -10.88 -30.22 -19.09
N VAL A 830 -11.76 -30.36 -18.09
CA VAL A 830 -13.17 -30.71 -18.28
C VAL A 830 -13.88 -29.71 -19.19
N TYR A 831 -13.65 -28.40 -18.98
CA TYR A 831 -14.18 -27.35 -19.85
C TYR A 831 -13.73 -27.52 -21.31
N THR A 832 -12.43 -27.69 -21.57
CA THR A 832 -11.93 -27.89 -22.93
C THR A 832 -12.48 -29.15 -23.57
N THR A 833 -12.59 -30.26 -22.84
CA THR A 833 -13.16 -31.50 -23.37
C THR A 833 -14.64 -31.33 -23.74
N LEU A 834 -15.44 -30.65 -22.90
CA LEU A 834 -16.84 -30.36 -23.22
C LEU A 834 -16.98 -29.45 -24.46
N GLN A 835 -16.11 -28.44 -24.62
CA GLN A 835 -16.11 -27.61 -25.83
C GLN A 835 -15.65 -28.39 -27.08
N SER A 836 -14.67 -29.28 -26.95
CA SER A 836 -14.28 -30.19 -28.05
C SER A 836 -15.42 -31.13 -28.44
N CYS A 837 -16.19 -31.65 -27.48
CA CYS A 837 -17.38 -32.45 -27.75
C CYS A 837 -18.47 -31.64 -28.47
N ARG A 838 -18.68 -30.37 -28.09
CA ARG A 838 -19.62 -29.47 -28.78
C ARG A 838 -19.24 -29.22 -30.24
N MET A 839 -17.95 -29.07 -30.55
CA MET A 839 -17.51 -28.92 -31.95
C MET A 839 -17.77 -30.18 -32.77
N LEU A 840 -17.68 -31.36 -32.16
CA LEU A 840 -18.05 -32.63 -32.81
C LEU A 840 -19.58 -32.77 -32.97
N GLU A 841 -20.38 -32.15 -32.10
CA GLU A 841 -21.85 -32.13 -32.17
C GLU A 841 -22.38 -31.33 -33.39
N GLU A 842 -21.69 -30.29 -33.87
CA GLU A 842 -22.06 -29.65 -35.16
C GLU A 842 -21.95 -30.62 -36.34
N SER A 843 -21.14 -31.67 -36.23
CA SER A 843 -21.05 -32.78 -37.20
C SER A 843 -22.02 -33.95 -36.90
N PHE A 844 -22.66 -33.99 -35.73
CA PHE A 844 -23.58 -35.06 -35.30
C PHE A 844 -24.93 -34.47 -34.85
N SER A 845 -25.89 -34.43 -35.78
CA SER A 845 -27.19 -33.74 -35.70
C SER A 845 -28.21 -34.29 -34.68
N GLY A 846 -27.82 -34.53 -33.43
CA GLY A 846 -28.67 -35.19 -32.43
C GLY A 846 -28.38 -34.88 -30.95
N PHE A 847 -27.35 -34.10 -30.62
CA PHE A 847 -27.24 -33.52 -29.27
C PHE A 847 -28.10 -32.25 -29.16
N SER A 848 -28.49 -31.90 -27.94
CA SER A 848 -29.26 -30.69 -27.65
C SER A 848 -28.53 -29.82 -26.63
N ILE A 849 -28.76 -28.51 -26.73
CA ILE A 849 -28.26 -27.51 -25.77
C ILE A 849 -28.60 -27.88 -24.32
N GLU A 850 -29.70 -28.59 -24.08
CA GLU A 850 -30.09 -29.10 -22.77
C GLU A 850 -29.06 -30.08 -22.20
N TYR A 851 -28.53 -31.02 -22.99
CA TYR A 851 -27.47 -31.93 -22.54
C TYR A 851 -26.18 -31.19 -22.22
N MET A 852 -25.81 -30.18 -23.01
CA MET A 852 -24.65 -29.32 -22.71
C MET A 852 -24.85 -28.50 -21.44
N LEU A 853 -26.06 -27.99 -21.17
CA LEU A 853 -26.41 -27.34 -19.91
C LEU A 853 -26.39 -28.35 -18.74
N ILE A 854 -26.89 -29.57 -18.92
CA ILE A 854 -26.87 -30.63 -17.90
C ILE A 854 -25.43 -31.07 -17.58
N LEU A 855 -24.56 -31.22 -18.58
CA LEU A 855 -23.15 -31.55 -18.36
C LEU A 855 -22.38 -30.39 -17.71
N LEU A 856 -22.62 -29.16 -18.16
CA LEU A 856 -22.02 -27.97 -17.56
C LEU A 856 -22.48 -27.79 -16.10
N PHE A 857 -23.78 -27.62 -15.85
CA PHE A 857 -24.28 -27.39 -14.49
C PHE A 857 -24.16 -28.63 -13.59
N GLY A 858 -24.31 -29.84 -14.13
CA GLY A 858 -24.26 -31.10 -13.39
C GLY A 858 -22.86 -31.61 -13.04
N LEU A 859 -21.82 -31.27 -13.83
CA LEU A 859 -20.44 -31.73 -13.57
C LEU A 859 -19.48 -30.59 -13.19
N PHE A 860 -19.53 -29.45 -13.90
CA PHE A 860 -18.60 -28.33 -13.67
C PHE A 860 -18.87 -27.65 -12.32
N VAL A 861 -20.12 -27.41 -11.94
CA VAL A 861 -20.46 -26.71 -10.68
C VAL A 861 -20.11 -27.54 -9.44
N PRO A 862 -20.39 -28.86 -9.35
CA PRO A 862 -19.91 -29.68 -8.23
C PRO A 862 -18.38 -29.74 -8.16
N LEU A 863 -17.69 -29.89 -9.30
CA LEU A 863 -16.22 -29.94 -9.35
C LEU A 863 -15.56 -28.61 -8.93
N CYS A 864 -16.11 -27.48 -9.38
CA CYS A 864 -15.81 -26.15 -8.85
C CYS A 864 -15.99 -26.11 -7.33
N THR A 865 -17.15 -26.54 -6.85
CA THR A 865 -17.51 -26.44 -5.42
C THR A 865 -16.59 -27.27 -4.54
N VAL A 866 -16.21 -28.50 -4.96
CA VAL A 866 -15.28 -29.36 -4.22
C VAL A 866 -13.87 -28.78 -4.19
N SER A 867 -13.33 -28.32 -5.33
CA SER A 867 -11.99 -27.74 -5.39
C SER A 867 -11.88 -26.43 -4.61
N LEU A 868 -12.87 -25.55 -4.73
CA LEU A 868 -12.96 -24.30 -3.97
C LEU A 868 -13.25 -24.52 -2.48
N HIS A 869 -13.93 -25.61 -2.09
CA HIS A 869 -14.18 -25.95 -0.69
C HIS A 869 -12.87 -26.22 0.06
N LEU A 870 -12.00 -27.05 -0.54
CA LEU A 870 -10.67 -27.34 0.00
C LEU A 870 -9.82 -26.07 0.11
N ALA A 871 -9.89 -25.19 -0.90
CA ALA A 871 -9.22 -23.89 -0.87
C ALA A 871 -9.78 -22.98 0.24
N SER A 872 -11.11 -22.93 0.42
CA SER A 872 -11.79 -22.11 1.43
C SER A 872 -11.37 -22.51 2.84
N GLY A 873 -11.45 -23.80 3.18
CA GLY A 873 -11.07 -24.31 4.50
C GLY A 873 -9.60 -24.03 4.83
N ALA A 874 -8.71 -24.18 3.85
CA ALA A 874 -7.28 -23.90 4.00
C ALA A 874 -6.97 -22.39 4.16
N VAL A 875 -7.69 -21.50 3.45
CA VAL A 875 -7.59 -20.04 3.65
C VAL A 875 -8.12 -19.60 5.02
N ARG A 876 -9.21 -20.19 5.53
CA ARG A 876 -9.68 -19.93 6.90
C ARG A 876 -8.70 -20.42 7.94
N ALA A 877 -8.15 -21.62 7.76
CA ALA A 877 -7.11 -22.17 8.64
C ALA A 877 -5.87 -21.25 8.69
N HIS A 878 -5.46 -20.70 7.54
CA HIS A 878 -4.42 -19.66 7.47
C HIS A 878 -4.79 -18.42 8.30
N PHE A 879 -5.97 -17.82 8.11
CA PHE A 879 -6.33 -16.61 8.86
C PHE A 879 -6.46 -16.86 10.37
N ARG A 880 -7.00 -18.01 10.78
CA ARG A 880 -7.04 -18.44 12.19
C ARG A 880 -5.63 -18.53 12.78
N ALA A 881 -4.70 -19.16 12.06
CA ALA A 881 -3.31 -19.25 12.50
C ALA A 881 -2.64 -17.87 12.62
N VAL A 882 -2.94 -16.92 11.72
CA VAL A 882 -2.41 -15.54 11.78
C VAL A 882 -2.94 -14.79 13.01
N ASP A 883 -4.20 -15.02 13.39
CA ASP A 883 -4.75 -14.47 14.64
C ASP A 883 -4.05 -15.08 15.86
N THR A 884 -3.87 -16.41 15.91
CA THR A 884 -3.13 -17.10 16.99
C THR A 884 -1.69 -16.59 17.13
N MET A 885 -0.97 -16.37 16.02
CA MET A 885 0.39 -15.81 16.09
C MET A 885 0.41 -14.36 16.56
N ARG A 886 -0.58 -13.52 16.19
CA ARG A 886 -0.70 -12.16 16.73
C ARG A 886 -0.90 -12.16 18.24
N GLU A 887 -1.68 -13.10 18.75
CA GLU A 887 -1.89 -13.30 20.19
C GLU A 887 -0.61 -13.81 20.88
N GLN A 888 0.05 -14.82 20.32
CA GLN A 888 1.35 -15.32 20.79
C GLN A 888 2.45 -14.26 20.82
N LEU A 889 2.43 -13.29 19.89
CA LEU A 889 3.39 -12.19 19.84
C LEU A 889 3.06 -11.09 20.84
N ARG A 890 1.78 -10.71 20.99
CA ARG A 890 1.35 -9.74 22.00
C ARG A 890 1.61 -10.21 23.43
N ASN A 891 1.40 -11.49 23.66
CA ASN A 891 1.60 -12.13 24.96
C ASN A 891 2.97 -12.83 25.03
N PHE A 892 3.94 -12.43 24.20
CA PHE A 892 5.27 -13.02 24.19
C PHE A 892 6.03 -12.57 25.44
N SER A 893 6.46 -13.54 26.24
CA SER A 893 7.52 -13.36 27.25
C SER A 893 8.57 -14.45 27.06
N LEU A 894 9.82 -14.16 27.44
CA LEU A 894 10.98 -15.02 27.34
C LEU A 894 10.78 -16.38 28.04
N ASP A 895 9.94 -16.43 29.08
CA ASP A 895 9.72 -17.64 29.87
C ASP A 895 8.84 -18.68 29.17
N PHE A 896 7.89 -18.29 28.31
CA PHE A 896 6.97 -19.24 27.68
C PHE A 896 7.54 -20.09 26.51
N PRO A 897 8.40 -19.58 25.61
CA PRO A 897 8.94 -20.35 24.49
C PRO A 897 9.72 -21.60 24.90
N MET A 898 9.36 -22.74 24.30
CA MET A 898 9.97 -24.04 24.58
C MET A 898 11.35 -24.18 23.91
N CYS A 899 12.38 -24.41 24.72
CA CYS A 899 13.68 -24.92 24.28
C CYS A 899 13.66 -26.45 24.20
N HIS A 900 14.45 -27.03 23.28
CA HIS A 900 14.40 -28.49 23.07
C HIS A 900 15.01 -29.26 24.25
N CYS A 901 16.10 -28.77 24.83
CA CYS A 901 16.68 -29.31 26.06
C CYS A 901 15.65 -29.42 27.20
N CYS A 902 14.82 -28.38 27.39
CA CYS A 902 13.81 -28.36 28.45
C CYS A 902 12.71 -29.40 28.21
N THR A 903 12.27 -29.60 26.96
CA THR A 903 11.31 -30.66 26.61
C THR A 903 11.85 -32.09 26.76
N LEU A 904 13.15 -32.24 27.03
CA LEU A 904 13.82 -33.51 27.29
C LEU A 904 14.32 -33.61 28.75
N ASN A 905 13.83 -32.75 29.65
CA ASN A 905 14.28 -32.63 31.04
C ASN A 905 15.82 -32.50 31.17
N HIS A 906 16.46 -31.84 30.20
CA HIS A 906 17.91 -31.70 30.11
C HIS A 906 18.71 -33.02 30.06
N ILE A 907 18.10 -34.11 29.59
CA ILE A 907 18.79 -35.40 29.41
C ILE A 907 18.78 -35.79 27.92
N ASN A 908 19.91 -36.25 27.41
CA ASN A 908 20.00 -36.78 26.06
C ASN A 908 19.34 -38.17 26.00
N PRO A 909 18.23 -38.36 25.26
CA PRO A 909 17.47 -39.62 25.26
C PRO A 909 18.22 -40.80 24.62
N LYS A 910 19.44 -40.59 24.09
CA LYS A 910 20.30 -41.67 23.57
C LYS A 910 21.50 -42.01 24.43
N THR A 911 22.13 -41.03 25.06
CA THR A 911 23.36 -41.24 25.83
C THR A 911 23.13 -41.20 27.34
N GLY A 912 21.97 -40.69 27.79
CA GLY A 912 21.69 -40.44 29.22
C GLY A 912 22.43 -39.22 29.78
N GLU A 913 23.31 -38.60 29.01
CA GLU A 913 24.14 -37.47 29.44
C GLU A 913 23.31 -36.18 29.61
N PRO A 914 23.69 -35.29 30.54
CA PRO A 914 23.06 -33.99 30.69
C PRO A 914 23.27 -33.11 29.44
N LEU A 915 22.22 -32.41 29.02
CA LEU A 915 22.23 -31.44 27.93
C LEU A 915 22.30 -30.01 28.49
N PRO A 916 23.23 -29.17 27.99
CA PRO A 916 23.28 -27.77 28.37
C PRO A 916 21.95 -27.07 28.05
N CYS A 917 21.57 -26.11 28.89
CA CYS A 917 20.29 -25.43 28.78
C CYS A 917 20.33 -24.33 27.70
N ASP A 918 19.75 -24.61 26.52
CA ASP A 918 19.53 -23.62 25.46
C ASP A 918 18.87 -22.34 25.99
N ARG A 919 17.93 -22.45 26.94
CA ARG A 919 17.23 -21.30 27.52
C ARG A 919 18.18 -20.37 28.26
N LEU A 920 19.14 -20.90 29.03
CA LEU A 920 20.15 -20.08 29.71
C LEU A 920 21.11 -19.44 28.69
N ALA A 921 21.62 -20.22 27.73
CA ALA A 921 22.49 -19.69 26.67
C ALA A 921 21.85 -18.56 25.87
N ILE A 922 20.59 -18.73 25.47
CA ILE A 922 19.84 -17.71 24.72
C ILE A 922 19.44 -16.55 25.63
N GLY A 923 19.13 -16.78 26.92
CA GLY A 923 18.84 -15.74 27.90
C GLY A 923 20.02 -14.77 28.07
N GLU A 924 21.24 -15.28 28.25
CA GLU A 924 22.44 -14.46 28.33
C GLU A 924 22.76 -13.74 27.00
N CYS A 925 22.60 -14.43 25.88
CA CYS A 925 22.68 -13.82 24.55
C CYS A 925 21.69 -12.64 24.43
N ILE A 926 20.43 -12.82 24.84
CA ILE A 926 19.39 -11.80 24.78
C ILE A 926 19.73 -10.60 25.66
N ARG A 927 20.09 -10.81 26.93
CA ARG A 927 20.49 -9.73 27.86
C ARG A 927 21.67 -8.95 27.30
N SER A 928 22.74 -9.65 26.93
CA SER A 928 23.96 -9.03 26.37
C SER A 928 23.71 -8.25 25.08
N TRP A 929 22.74 -8.67 24.27
CA TRP A 929 22.40 -7.99 23.02
C TRP A 929 21.45 -6.81 23.22
N PHE A 930 20.26 -7.11 23.72
CA PHE A 930 19.12 -6.21 23.67
C PHE A 930 19.08 -5.25 24.87
N GLY A 931 20.06 -5.35 25.77
CA GLY A 931 20.16 -4.62 27.04
C GLY A 931 19.57 -5.45 28.17
N SER A 932 18.36 -5.95 27.96
CA SER A 932 17.61 -6.75 28.93
C SER A 932 16.67 -7.75 28.25
N ALA A 933 16.12 -8.67 29.04
CA ALA A 933 15.02 -9.53 28.60
C ALA A 933 13.77 -8.72 28.24
N ALA A 934 13.45 -7.68 29.02
CA ALA A 934 12.30 -6.81 28.80
C ALA A 934 12.39 -6.04 27.47
N GLU A 935 13.55 -5.46 27.13
CA GLU A 935 13.74 -4.77 25.84
C GLU A 935 13.63 -5.73 24.65
N PHE A 936 14.06 -6.98 24.80
CA PHE A 936 13.84 -8.02 23.78
C PHE A 936 12.36 -8.39 23.65
N GLU A 937 11.65 -8.58 24.77
CA GLU A 937 10.21 -8.83 24.78
C GLU A 937 9.45 -7.69 24.10
N THR A 938 9.72 -6.43 24.46
CA THR A 938 9.14 -5.24 23.80
C THR A 938 9.45 -5.23 22.30
N LEU A 939 10.69 -5.51 21.89
CA LEU A 939 11.05 -5.60 20.46
C LEU A 939 10.27 -6.71 19.73
N VAL A 940 9.95 -7.82 20.40
CA VAL A 940 9.15 -8.91 19.82
C VAL A 940 7.65 -8.55 19.78
N GLN A 941 7.11 -8.05 20.89
CA GLN A 941 5.70 -7.65 21.05
C GLN A 941 5.29 -6.50 20.12
N GLU A 942 6.22 -5.58 19.84
CA GLU A 942 6.00 -4.44 18.95
C GLU A 942 6.56 -4.68 17.55
N GLN A 943 7.88 -4.71 17.39
CA GLN A 943 8.51 -4.61 16.07
C GLN A 943 8.40 -5.91 15.25
N VAL A 944 8.58 -7.07 15.88
CA VAL A 944 8.37 -8.37 15.22
C VAL A 944 6.88 -8.56 14.92
N ALA A 945 6.00 -8.20 15.85
CA ALA A 945 4.55 -8.26 15.67
C ALA A 945 4.06 -7.38 14.51
N ASP A 946 4.50 -6.12 14.44
CA ASP A 946 4.17 -5.19 13.35
C ASP A 946 4.62 -5.72 12.00
N VAL A 947 5.89 -6.17 11.89
CA VAL A 947 6.43 -6.66 10.62
C VAL A 947 5.73 -7.95 10.19
N LEU A 948 5.42 -8.88 11.11
CA LEU A 948 4.63 -10.07 10.79
C LEU A 948 3.20 -9.71 10.38
N SER A 949 2.53 -8.84 11.15
CA SER A 949 1.16 -8.39 10.91
C SER A 949 1.00 -7.69 9.56
N GLU A 950 1.91 -6.75 9.21
CA GLU A 950 1.91 -6.08 7.91
C GLU A 950 2.12 -7.10 6.77
N ARG A 951 3.13 -7.97 6.89
CA ARG A 951 3.52 -8.89 5.81
C ARG A 951 2.51 -10.00 5.56
N LEU A 952 1.80 -10.46 6.61
CA LEU A 952 0.82 -11.54 6.51
C LEU A 952 -0.58 -11.05 6.14
N THR A 953 -1.01 -9.87 6.60
CA THR A 953 -2.40 -9.42 6.36
C THR A 953 -2.60 -8.49 5.18
N ARG A 954 -1.55 -7.80 4.71
CA ARG A 954 -1.65 -6.90 3.55
C ARG A 954 -1.81 -7.67 2.23
N TYR A 955 -1.17 -8.82 2.10
CA TYR A 955 -1.21 -9.67 0.90
C TYR A 955 -1.19 -11.18 1.28
N PRO A 956 -2.33 -11.78 1.65
CA PRO A 956 -2.40 -13.21 2.01
C PRO A 956 -1.93 -14.12 0.87
N PHE A 957 -2.17 -13.71 -0.38
CA PHE A 957 -1.64 -14.32 -1.59
C PHE A 957 -0.85 -13.27 -2.38
N PRO A 958 0.46 -13.44 -2.62
CA PRO A 958 1.20 -12.55 -3.51
C PRO A 958 0.75 -12.80 -4.95
N TYR A 959 0.37 -11.74 -5.66
CA TYR A 959 -0.23 -11.77 -7.00
C TYR A 959 0.43 -12.73 -8.01
N SER A 960 1.77 -12.82 -8.05
CA SER A 960 2.50 -13.74 -8.94
C SER A 960 2.11 -15.21 -8.79
N TRP A 961 1.68 -15.62 -7.59
CA TRP A 961 1.25 -16.98 -7.28
C TRP A 961 -0.23 -17.21 -7.50
N LEU A 962 -1.01 -16.13 -7.51
CA LEU A 962 -2.42 -16.17 -7.86
C LEU A 962 -2.57 -16.35 -9.38
N VAL A 963 -1.94 -15.46 -10.16
CA VAL A 963 -1.73 -15.62 -11.61
C VAL A 963 -1.11 -16.98 -11.92
N GLY A 964 -0.13 -17.40 -11.12
CA GLY A 964 0.49 -18.71 -11.22
C GLY A 964 -0.47 -19.89 -11.07
N ALA A 965 -1.29 -19.89 -10.02
CA ALA A 965 -2.29 -20.93 -9.79
C ALA A 965 -3.39 -20.95 -10.87
N THR A 966 -3.63 -19.83 -11.55
CA THR A 966 -4.65 -19.68 -12.60
C THR A 966 -4.09 -19.77 -14.03
N THR A 967 -2.79 -20.04 -14.19
CA THR A 967 -2.14 -20.28 -15.50
C THR A 967 -2.86 -21.33 -16.39
N PRO A 968 -3.49 -22.41 -15.88
CA PRO A 968 -4.20 -23.35 -16.73
C PRO A 968 -5.31 -22.73 -17.59
N VAL A 969 -5.90 -21.61 -17.15
CA VAL A 969 -6.87 -20.85 -17.95
C VAL A 969 -6.25 -20.35 -19.26
N VAL A 970 -4.99 -19.94 -19.24
CA VAL A 970 -4.28 -19.55 -20.47
C VAL A 970 -4.09 -20.76 -21.37
N TRP A 971 -3.62 -21.90 -20.84
CA TRP A 971 -3.37 -23.10 -21.66
C TRP A 971 -4.63 -23.62 -22.34
N SER A 972 -5.79 -23.57 -21.68
CA SER A 972 -7.08 -23.98 -22.26
C SER A 972 -7.62 -23.07 -23.35
N HIS A 973 -7.26 -21.78 -23.36
CA HIS A 973 -7.82 -20.80 -24.32
C HIS A 973 -6.81 -20.33 -25.39
N ILE A 974 -5.51 -20.39 -25.12
CA ILE A 974 -4.50 -19.90 -26.06
C ILE A 974 -4.40 -20.78 -27.32
N GLY A 975 -4.89 -22.02 -27.27
CA GLY A 975 -5.07 -22.88 -28.45
C GLY A 975 -6.08 -22.33 -29.46
N ILE A 976 -7.13 -21.67 -28.98
CA ILE A 976 -8.10 -20.96 -29.82
C ILE A 976 -7.39 -19.79 -30.51
N SER A 977 -6.57 -19.03 -29.77
CA SER A 977 -5.80 -17.92 -30.34
C SER A 977 -4.76 -18.38 -31.36
N ILE A 978 -4.09 -19.51 -31.10
CA ILE A 978 -3.12 -20.13 -32.02
C ILE A 978 -3.84 -20.60 -33.30
N PHE A 979 -4.94 -21.34 -33.18
CA PHE A 979 -5.74 -21.78 -34.33
C PHE A 979 -6.21 -20.60 -35.17
N SER A 980 -6.84 -19.60 -34.53
CA SER A 980 -7.32 -18.37 -35.19
C SER A 980 -6.19 -17.64 -35.94
N ALA A 981 -5.00 -17.56 -35.34
CA ALA A 981 -3.83 -16.93 -35.95
C ALA A 981 -3.37 -17.65 -37.22
N LEU A 982 -3.43 -18.97 -37.20
CA LEU A 982 -2.98 -19.86 -38.27
C LEU A 982 -4.01 -19.94 -39.41
N SER A 983 -5.30 -19.84 -39.09
CA SER A 983 -6.41 -19.70 -40.04
C SER A 983 -6.49 -18.30 -40.66
N GLY A 984 -5.62 -17.35 -40.27
CA GLY A 984 -5.57 -15.99 -40.80
C GLY A 984 -6.70 -15.08 -40.30
N GLU A 985 -7.36 -15.44 -39.21
CA GLU A 985 -8.53 -14.72 -38.72
C GLU A 985 -8.17 -13.47 -37.92
N THR A 986 -8.86 -12.37 -38.20
CA THR A 986 -8.57 -11.04 -37.67
C THR A 986 -8.83 -10.89 -36.16
N TRP A 987 -9.67 -11.74 -35.58
CA TRP A 987 -10.05 -11.67 -34.16
C TRP A 987 -9.03 -12.32 -33.20
N THR A 988 -8.00 -12.97 -33.73
CA THR A 988 -6.84 -13.53 -33.00
C THR A 988 -6.30 -12.63 -31.88
N LEU A 989 -5.97 -11.38 -32.21
CA LEU A 989 -5.39 -10.41 -31.27
C LEU A 989 -6.38 -10.05 -30.16
N THR A 990 -7.65 -9.88 -30.53
CA THR A 990 -8.75 -9.60 -29.62
C THR A 990 -8.94 -10.74 -28.61
N HIS A 991 -8.98 -12.00 -29.07
CA HIS A 991 -9.14 -13.15 -28.17
C HIS A 991 -7.92 -13.34 -27.27
N THR A 992 -6.71 -13.17 -27.81
CA THR A 992 -5.47 -13.20 -27.03
C THR A 992 -5.50 -12.15 -25.91
N PHE A 993 -5.92 -10.93 -26.23
CA PHE A 993 -6.05 -9.84 -25.26
C PHE A 993 -7.12 -10.12 -24.20
N TYR A 994 -8.28 -10.65 -24.61
CA TYR A 994 -9.37 -11.07 -23.72
C TYR A 994 -8.89 -12.12 -22.69
N ILE A 995 -8.22 -13.18 -23.15
CA ILE A 995 -7.66 -14.24 -22.26
C ILE A 995 -6.65 -13.64 -21.28
N LEU A 996 -5.74 -12.78 -21.75
CA LEU A 996 -4.75 -12.13 -20.90
C LEU A 996 -5.40 -11.21 -19.86
N CYS A 997 -6.47 -10.50 -20.21
CA CYS A 997 -7.24 -9.68 -19.27
C CYS A 997 -7.94 -10.55 -18.21
N TYR A 998 -8.57 -11.66 -18.61
CA TYR A 998 -9.20 -12.59 -17.68
C TYR A 998 -8.19 -13.21 -16.71
N TRP A 999 -7.06 -13.68 -17.22
CA TRP A 999 -6.02 -14.35 -16.43
C TRP A 999 -5.23 -13.40 -15.50
N LEU A 1000 -4.84 -12.22 -15.99
CA LEU A 1000 -4.02 -11.27 -15.24
C LEU A 1000 -4.85 -10.36 -14.33
N ALA A 1001 -6.10 -10.04 -14.68
CA ALA A 1001 -6.91 -9.12 -13.91
C ALA A 1001 -8.19 -9.78 -13.35
N THR A 1002 -9.14 -10.20 -14.20
CA THR A 1002 -10.49 -10.60 -13.74
C THR A 1002 -10.45 -11.71 -12.68
N ILE A 1003 -9.78 -12.83 -12.97
CA ILE A 1003 -9.71 -13.97 -12.05
C ILE A 1003 -8.93 -13.64 -10.76
N PRO A 1004 -7.73 -13.02 -10.80
CA PRO A 1004 -7.06 -12.56 -9.59
C PRO A 1004 -7.93 -11.65 -8.70
N MET A 1005 -8.72 -10.77 -9.30
CA MET A 1005 -9.60 -9.86 -8.54
C MET A 1005 -10.77 -10.59 -7.89
N MET A 1006 -11.38 -11.54 -8.59
CA MET A 1006 -12.42 -12.42 -8.02
C MET A 1006 -11.89 -13.26 -6.85
N VAL A 1007 -10.70 -13.85 -6.99
CA VAL A 1007 -10.08 -14.63 -5.91
C VAL A 1007 -9.70 -13.74 -4.73
N LEU A 1008 -9.20 -12.51 -4.96
CA LEU A 1008 -8.95 -11.55 -3.88
C LEU A 1008 -10.23 -11.17 -3.14
N TRP A 1009 -11.35 -10.99 -3.84
CA TRP A 1009 -12.67 -10.74 -3.23
C TRP A 1009 -13.14 -11.94 -2.40
N TRP A 1010 -13.04 -13.16 -2.95
CA TRP A 1010 -13.38 -14.39 -2.24
C TRP A 1010 -12.52 -14.58 -0.97
N VAL A 1011 -11.21 -14.33 -1.03
CA VAL A 1011 -10.33 -14.35 0.14
C VAL A 1011 -10.82 -13.38 1.24
N ARG A 1012 -11.44 -12.23 0.90
CA ARG A 1012 -12.06 -11.34 1.89
C ARG A 1012 -13.32 -11.92 2.52
N VAL A 1013 -14.21 -12.53 1.73
CA VAL A 1013 -15.40 -13.23 2.27
C VAL A 1013 -14.97 -14.36 3.21
N VAL A 1014 -14.00 -15.17 2.79
CA VAL A 1014 -13.41 -16.24 3.60
C VAL A 1014 -12.75 -15.68 4.88
N GLN A 1015 -12.12 -14.50 4.81
CA GLN A 1015 -11.56 -13.79 5.97
C GLN A 1015 -12.64 -13.36 6.98
N VAL A 1016 -13.80 -12.89 6.52
CA VAL A 1016 -14.95 -12.54 7.39
C VAL A 1016 -15.44 -13.79 8.13
N PHE A 1017 -15.55 -14.92 7.43
CA PHE A 1017 -16.02 -16.18 7.99
C PHE A 1017 -14.94 -17.05 8.67
N LYS A 1018 -13.76 -16.51 8.98
CA LYS A 1018 -12.62 -17.27 9.55
C LYS A 1018 -12.90 -17.96 10.89
N ARG A 1019 -13.83 -17.45 11.72
CA ARG A 1019 -14.17 -18.01 13.05
C ARG A 1019 -14.42 -19.52 12.95
N LYS A 1020 -13.84 -20.30 13.87
CA LYS A 1020 -14.03 -21.75 13.97
C LYS A 1020 -15.38 -22.03 14.63
N ARG A 1021 -16.19 -22.92 14.07
CA ARG A 1021 -17.46 -23.36 14.67
C ARG A 1021 -17.29 -24.70 15.39
N HIS A 1022 -18.08 -24.92 16.44
CA HIS A 1022 -17.94 -26.10 17.30
C HIS A 1022 -18.29 -27.41 16.57
N PRO A 1023 -19.38 -27.48 15.76
CA PRO A 1023 -19.65 -28.65 14.93
C PRO A 1023 -18.85 -28.58 13.62
N ARG A 1024 -18.13 -29.67 13.27
CA ARG A 1024 -17.36 -29.76 12.01
C ARG A 1024 -18.22 -29.51 10.76
N TRP A 1025 -19.48 -29.96 10.77
CA TRP A 1025 -20.42 -29.75 9.67
C TRP A 1025 -20.75 -28.26 9.43
N GLN A 1026 -20.74 -27.42 10.47
CA GLN A 1026 -20.92 -25.98 10.30
C GLN A 1026 -19.67 -25.28 9.73
N ASP A 1027 -18.47 -25.78 10.01
CA ASP A 1027 -17.25 -25.27 9.34
C ASP A 1027 -17.30 -25.66 7.85
N PHE A 1028 -17.68 -26.91 7.55
CA PHE A 1028 -17.86 -27.44 6.19
C PHE A 1028 -18.91 -26.65 5.37
N LEU A 1029 -20.12 -26.45 5.90
CA LEU A 1029 -21.18 -25.71 5.19
C LEU A 1029 -20.76 -24.28 4.84
N VAL A 1030 -19.93 -23.66 5.68
CA VAL A 1030 -19.44 -22.30 5.42
C VAL A 1030 -18.30 -22.27 4.41
N ASP A 1031 -17.47 -23.31 4.36
CA ASP A 1031 -16.51 -23.48 3.26
C ASP A 1031 -17.23 -23.71 1.92
N VAL A 1032 -18.31 -24.52 1.91
CA VAL A 1032 -19.20 -24.68 0.75
C VAL A 1032 -19.87 -23.36 0.37
N ALA A 1033 -20.42 -22.60 1.32
CA ALA A 1033 -21.03 -21.30 1.05
C ALA A 1033 -20.03 -20.28 0.49
N CYS A 1034 -18.79 -20.24 0.98
CA CYS A 1034 -17.73 -19.41 0.41
C CYS A 1034 -17.40 -19.82 -1.04
N SER A 1035 -17.41 -21.12 -1.32
CA SER A 1035 -17.15 -21.69 -2.65
C SER A 1035 -18.26 -21.33 -3.65
N LEU A 1036 -19.52 -21.54 -3.25
CA LEU A 1036 -20.70 -21.16 -4.03
C LEU A 1036 -20.76 -19.65 -4.27
N CYS A 1037 -20.26 -18.83 -3.34
CA CYS A 1037 -20.19 -17.39 -3.52
C CYS A 1037 -19.20 -16.98 -4.63
N LEU A 1038 -18.01 -17.60 -4.70
CA LEU A 1038 -17.07 -17.38 -5.80
C LEU A 1038 -17.58 -17.96 -7.13
N ALA A 1039 -18.21 -19.14 -7.12
CA ALA A 1039 -18.84 -19.72 -8.30
C ALA A 1039 -19.99 -18.83 -8.82
N GLY A 1040 -20.82 -18.28 -7.93
CA GLY A 1040 -21.88 -17.34 -8.26
C GLY A 1040 -21.37 -16.04 -8.86
N ILE A 1041 -20.23 -15.51 -8.38
CA ILE A 1041 -19.57 -14.36 -9.03
C ILE A 1041 -19.03 -14.74 -10.39
N TYR A 1042 -18.40 -15.92 -10.56
CA TYR A 1042 -17.95 -16.37 -11.88
C TYR A 1042 -19.12 -16.46 -12.86
N ILE A 1043 -20.23 -17.08 -12.46
CA ILE A 1043 -21.45 -17.17 -13.26
C ILE A 1043 -22.00 -15.77 -13.59
N LEU A 1044 -22.09 -14.86 -12.62
CA LEU A 1044 -22.54 -13.48 -12.86
C LEU A 1044 -21.63 -12.74 -13.84
N VAL A 1045 -20.31 -12.89 -13.69
CA VAL A 1045 -19.29 -12.30 -14.57
C VAL A 1045 -19.41 -12.84 -16.00
N SER A 1046 -19.53 -14.16 -16.16
CA SER A 1046 -19.74 -14.80 -17.47
C SER A 1046 -21.11 -14.50 -18.08
N LEU A 1047 -22.17 -14.32 -17.29
CA LEU A 1047 -23.48 -13.89 -17.77
C LEU A 1047 -23.45 -12.44 -18.25
N VAL A 1048 -22.78 -11.55 -17.53
CA VAL A 1048 -22.58 -10.15 -17.96
C VAL A 1048 -21.75 -10.10 -19.25
N ASP A 1049 -20.66 -10.86 -19.34
CA ASP A 1049 -19.82 -10.94 -20.53
C ASP A 1049 -20.61 -11.51 -21.74
N GLY A 1050 -21.38 -12.59 -21.53
CA GLY A 1050 -22.26 -13.16 -22.55
C GLY A 1050 -23.39 -12.24 -23.00
N LEU A 1051 -24.03 -11.49 -22.08
CA LEU A 1051 -25.02 -10.47 -22.44
C LEU A 1051 -24.37 -9.34 -23.24
N ILE A 1052 -23.17 -8.88 -22.86
CA ILE A 1052 -22.43 -7.86 -23.60
C ILE A 1052 -22.04 -8.37 -24.99
N ALA A 1053 -21.67 -9.65 -25.14
CA ALA A 1053 -21.42 -10.30 -26.43
C ALA A 1053 -22.68 -10.46 -27.30
N ILE A 1054 -23.88 -10.57 -26.72
CA ILE A 1054 -25.15 -10.57 -27.46
C ILE A 1054 -25.53 -9.15 -27.92
N PHE A 1055 -25.25 -8.12 -27.12
CA PHE A 1055 -25.66 -6.74 -27.41
C PHE A 1055 -24.63 -5.90 -28.19
N LEU A 1056 -23.38 -6.36 -28.34
CA LEU A 1056 -22.34 -5.68 -29.12
C LEU A 1056 -21.81 -6.57 -30.25
N PRO A 1057 -21.59 -6.05 -31.48
CA PRO A 1057 -21.17 -6.87 -32.61
C PRO A 1057 -19.88 -7.66 -32.37
N ASP A 1058 -19.93 -8.95 -32.74
CA ASP A 1058 -18.85 -9.93 -32.84
C ASP A 1058 -17.71 -9.83 -31.80
N TRP A 1059 -16.69 -9.03 -32.09
CA TRP A 1059 -15.46 -8.92 -31.30
C TRP A 1059 -15.48 -7.78 -30.27
N TYR A 1060 -16.37 -6.80 -30.44
CA TYR A 1060 -16.49 -5.65 -29.53
C TYR A 1060 -17.02 -6.07 -28.16
N GLY A 1061 -17.93 -7.05 -28.12
CA GLY A 1061 -18.51 -7.57 -26.89
C GLY A 1061 -17.46 -8.09 -25.91
N TYR A 1062 -16.60 -9.00 -26.36
CA TYR A 1062 -15.55 -9.61 -25.53
C TYR A 1062 -14.53 -8.58 -25.02
N VAL A 1063 -14.10 -7.62 -25.86
CA VAL A 1063 -13.18 -6.55 -25.42
C VAL A 1063 -13.87 -5.67 -24.38
N PHE A 1064 -15.10 -5.23 -24.64
CA PHE A 1064 -15.81 -4.31 -23.78
C PHE A 1064 -16.22 -4.94 -22.43
N GLY A 1065 -16.70 -6.19 -22.44
CA GLY A 1065 -17.06 -6.95 -21.23
C GLY A 1065 -15.86 -7.13 -20.30
N SER A 1066 -14.79 -7.73 -20.82
CA SER A 1066 -13.54 -7.92 -20.08
C SER A 1066 -12.95 -6.60 -19.58
N MET A 1067 -12.91 -5.53 -20.38
CA MET A 1067 -12.37 -4.22 -19.93
C MET A 1067 -13.22 -3.56 -18.83
N ASN A 1068 -14.55 -3.65 -18.89
CA ASN A 1068 -15.42 -3.10 -17.83
C ASN A 1068 -15.27 -3.88 -16.51
N LEU A 1069 -15.14 -5.21 -16.57
CA LEU A 1069 -14.85 -6.05 -15.41
C LEU A 1069 -13.50 -5.70 -14.76
N VAL A 1070 -12.47 -5.47 -15.59
CA VAL A 1070 -11.15 -5.02 -15.16
C VAL A 1070 -11.23 -3.64 -14.47
N LEU A 1071 -11.98 -2.70 -15.03
CA LEU A 1071 -12.17 -1.36 -14.47
C LEU A 1071 -13.00 -1.38 -13.17
N LEU A 1072 -14.07 -2.17 -13.09
CA LEU A 1072 -14.86 -2.39 -11.87
C LEU A 1072 -14.02 -3.01 -10.75
N GLY A 1073 -13.15 -3.96 -11.10
CA GLY A 1073 -12.14 -4.49 -10.18
C GLY A 1073 -11.20 -3.40 -9.68
N PHE A 1074 -10.50 -2.69 -10.57
CA PHE A 1074 -9.49 -1.71 -10.18
C PHE A 1074 -10.06 -0.51 -9.41
N THR A 1075 -11.29 -0.10 -9.71
CA THR A 1075 -11.99 0.97 -8.99
C THR A 1075 -12.32 0.54 -7.55
N TYR A 1076 -12.99 -0.60 -7.36
CA TYR A 1076 -13.35 -1.10 -6.03
C TYR A 1076 -12.14 -1.31 -5.11
N PHE A 1077 -11.05 -1.90 -5.64
CA PHE A 1077 -9.85 -2.14 -4.83
C PHE A 1077 -8.99 -0.88 -4.62
N GLY A 1078 -9.06 0.11 -5.53
CA GLY A 1078 -8.40 1.41 -5.37
C GLY A 1078 -8.94 2.25 -4.20
N SER A 1079 -10.11 1.92 -3.66
CA SER A 1079 -10.68 2.51 -2.43
C SER A 1079 -10.43 1.67 -1.16
N ALA A 1080 -10.11 0.38 -1.32
CA ALA A 1080 -9.88 -0.57 -0.22
C ALA A 1080 -8.39 -0.78 0.14
N ALA A 1081 -7.47 -0.16 -0.62
CA ALA A 1081 -6.01 -0.21 -0.45
C ALA A 1081 -5.42 1.17 -0.11
#